data_AF-A0AAW2H7C0-F1
#
_entry.id   AF-A0AAW2H7C0-F1
#
_cell.length_a   1.000
_cell.length_b   1.000
_cell.length_c   1.000
_cell.angle_alpha   90.00
_cell.angle_beta   90.00
_cell.angle_gamma   90.00
#
_symmetry.space_group_name_H-M   'P 1'
#
loop_
_entity.id
_entity.type
_entity.pdbx_description
1 polymer ?
#
loop_
_entity_poly.entity_id
_entity_poly.type
_entity_poly.pdbx_seq_one_letter_code
_entity_poly.pdbx_strand_id
1 'polypeptide(L)'
;MKIKKVCGYREKNGQSLFLVVWADKKTTWEYASNIHCAALVQRFYAKLVENLSDAEERQKEAEAKLEEKDIISRLRVLKRSKTEPSAPQIVRSVCEGGSRESVRAQEKSTAAERPAIDAKEEFRNKVFVQGLHFRRPSSAGMQRYFDTDGRAGTPGTVCAVDRHALFTYHFIPRHGNAIHASEREGPGAQQSGTRQISISLKGVVWAKCGVRTLLQSFACNPQGFVCERLEACSAFYSMFFTLRQRSKRCFMNVHELDVVSLGDGLGRLYLFLSERKYVMVDSKAPEYTDFIVFNARQLLGCEISSKLVLVQIRKLDFMNESMAYNRRLEHHGSQHLMRKGTAAYYLFAEGFSIFNLYSLGLKSIFSFGMYTDSRNRLSRELRKNLAWCGGAETSLKEDSMDYVFVDRQYVQYLHVMPGIGTKVEGPCVFYSYGFDESMLGCSVDTRKILCNGGVFTFTKKILEAPDFPGLVDIFKLAKKDRGKWMLRIPSLLLDGFKARLSEVKNTLNYAGMLEMYNQLKNSVEDIRCRSIGSYMCMLRQKYFAHKRFFYIVNDSCCGEDIKTPEERPFVWWRVYLLPSCRHIRELFRVLCAPENKMKDKIAECCRRAGKTAPAVYGCVLSGYSVLDHVLFFSVLAHLCIAYGSQQWLSFLLFFAAFYDCRQSLLMYERFYISVSLAHVESCMENSKVFYVTHALLLERKEHTLDSVLCLIQTQLLFECNIANEIARLALEIRYNFPDFAHILLQVLVCAIVQAAMLKCQHVNTKRKVFHFTMFFIFLQRSALEIQLGHVAMLLFVLLQDNRRLARLYQPFLSHRDCGGRVYSHILLLGSVLYSAISLETDREYHLVLATVCFLDSFASIAGKCAGSNKKSLTGLLGGFFAGNAVYFLIYRSFAEWRYFAAASLVEYFSACNDNIVLPLFSTIFLKRVCGALA
;
A
#
# COMPACT_ATOMS: atom_id res chain seq x y z
N MET A 1 6.56 -39.48 42.02
CA MET A 1 7.39 -38.53 41.24
C MET A 1 6.82 -37.12 41.36
N LYS A 2 7.57 -36.04 41.04
CA LYS A 2 7.00 -34.67 41.03
C LYS A 2 6.22 -34.41 39.73
N ILE A 3 4.98 -33.94 39.86
CA ILE A 3 4.12 -33.53 38.75
C ILE A 3 4.57 -32.15 38.25
N LYS A 4 4.68 -31.97 36.92
CA LYS A 4 5.05 -30.71 36.27
C LYS A 4 3.83 -29.92 35.81
N LYS A 5 2.85 -30.58 35.22
CA LYS A 5 1.55 -30.00 34.82
C LYS A 5 0.51 -31.08 34.55
N VAL A 6 -0.76 -30.76 34.76
CA VAL A 6 -1.90 -31.54 34.25
C VAL A 6 -2.32 -30.96 32.90
N CYS A 7 -2.57 -31.81 31.91
CA CYS A 7 -2.76 -31.42 30.50
C CYS A 7 -4.08 -31.87 29.88
N GLY A 8 -4.83 -32.76 30.54
CA GLY A 8 -6.07 -33.32 30.02
C GLY A 8 -6.83 -34.07 31.09
N TYR A 9 -8.10 -34.33 30.81
CA TYR A 9 -9.03 -35.08 31.65
C TYR A 9 -9.80 -36.06 30.75
N ARG A 10 -10.13 -37.24 31.27
CA ARG A 10 -11.12 -38.14 30.69
C ARG A 10 -11.72 -38.99 31.80
N GLU A 11 -12.92 -39.50 31.56
CA GLU A 11 -13.51 -40.52 32.40
C GLU A 11 -13.36 -41.89 31.74
N LYS A 12 -13.12 -42.92 32.56
CA LYS A 12 -13.16 -44.32 32.12
C LYS A 12 -13.81 -45.14 33.23
N ASN A 13 -14.90 -45.82 32.92
CA ASN A 13 -15.67 -46.64 33.86
C ASN A 13 -16.10 -45.87 35.13
N GLY A 14 -16.55 -44.62 34.98
CA GLY A 14 -16.94 -43.75 36.10
C GLY A 14 -15.80 -43.26 36.99
N GLN A 15 -14.54 -43.48 36.59
CA GLN A 15 -13.36 -42.98 37.29
C GLN A 15 -12.67 -41.87 36.49
N SER A 16 -12.41 -40.75 37.15
CA SER A 16 -11.67 -39.61 36.60
C SER A 16 -10.17 -39.95 36.43
N LEU A 17 -9.67 -39.84 35.20
CA LEU A 17 -8.24 -39.86 34.88
C LEU A 17 -7.78 -38.51 34.34
N PHE A 18 -6.58 -38.11 34.73
CA PHE A 18 -5.92 -36.92 34.22
C PHE A 18 -4.65 -37.27 33.45
N LEU A 19 -4.38 -36.51 32.39
CA LEU A 19 -3.13 -36.61 31.64
C LEU A 19 -2.07 -35.79 32.37
N VAL A 20 -1.18 -36.47 33.08
CA VAL A 20 -0.14 -35.89 33.93
C VAL A 20 1.18 -35.85 33.17
N VAL A 21 1.80 -34.67 33.08
CA VAL A 21 3.20 -34.54 32.64
C VAL A 21 4.08 -34.43 33.88
N TRP A 22 5.05 -35.32 33.98
CA TRP A 22 6.00 -35.42 35.09
C TRP A 22 7.20 -34.47 34.92
N ALA A 23 7.99 -34.31 35.97
CA ALA A 23 9.21 -33.49 35.95
C ALA A 23 10.22 -33.93 34.87
N ASP A 24 10.33 -35.24 34.62
CA ASP A 24 11.18 -35.86 33.58
C ASP A 24 10.63 -35.72 32.15
N LYS A 25 9.50 -35.01 31.98
CA LYS A 25 8.74 -34.82 30.73
C LYS A 25 7.96 -36.05 30.23
N LYS A 26 7.98 -37.19 30.93
CA LYS A 26 7.06 -38.30 30.59
C LYS A 26 5.61 -37.87 30.82
N THR A 27 4.70 -38.50 30.10
CA THR A 27 3.27 -38.20 30.14
C THR A 27 2.50 -39.50 30.38
N THR A 28 1.69 -39.57 31.43
CA THR A 28 0.86 -40.76 31.76
C THR A 28 -0.58 -40.34 32.07
N TRP A 29 -1.51 -41.29 31.99
CA TRP A 29 -2.87 -41.12 32.48
C TRP A 29 -2.95 -41.66 33.91
N GLU A 30 -3.18 -40.78 34.87
CA GLU A 30 -3.26 -41.11 36.30
C GLU A 30 -4.69 -40.97 36.80
N TYR A 31 -5.12 -41.88 37.68
CA TYR A 31 -6.37 -41.73 38.41
C TYR A 31 -6.33 -40.54 39.35
N ALA A 32 -7.48 -39.90 39.60
CA ALA A 32 -7.60 -38.78 40.53
C ALA A 32 -7.01 -39.07 41.93
N SER A 33 -7.16 -40.31 42.41
CA SER A 33 -6.59 -40.82 43.67
C SER A 33 -5.05 -40.72 43.75
N ASN A 34 -4.36 -40.77 42.61
CA ASN A 34 -2.89 -40.80 42.54
C ASN A 34 -2.29 -39.39 42.46
N ILE A 35 -3.12 -38.34 42.38
CA ILE A 35 -2.69 -36.96 42.08
C ILE A 35 -2.78 -36.12 43.36
N HIS A 36 -1.77 -36.27 44.21
CA HIS A 36 -1.63 -35.52 45.47
C HIS A 36 -1.18 -34.05 45.25
N CYS A 37 -1.72 -33.37 44.23
CA CYS A 37 -1.38 -31.99 43.89
C CYS A 37 -2.62 -31.16 43.52
N ALA A 38 -3.50 -30.95 44.51
CA ALA A 38 -4.78 -30.25 44.36
C ALA A 38 -4.65 -28.90 43.64
N ALA A 39 -3.60 -28.11 43.89
CA ALA A 39 -3.39 -26.81 43.24
C ALA A 39 -3.17 -26.90 41.71
N LEU A 40 -2.55 -27.97 41.20
CA LEU A 40 -2.40 -28.17 39.75
C LEU A 40 -3.69 -28.67 39.11
N VAL A 41 -4.46 -29.49 39.84
CA VAL A 41 -5.79 -29.96 39.44
C VAL A 41 -6.78 -28.78 39.39
N GLN A 42 -6.80 -27.92 40.41
CA GLN A 42 -7.60 -26.69 40.46
C GLN A 42 -7.23 -25.73 39.32
N ARG A 43 -5.95 -25.50 39.03
CA ARG A 43 -5.52 -24.68 37.88
C ARG A 43 -5.92 -25.29 36.54
N PHE A 44 -5.90 -26.61 36.43
CA PHE A 44 -6.40 -27.30 35.24
C PHE A 44 -7.92 -27.13 35.10
N TYR A 45 -8.70 -27.32 36.17
CA TYR A 45 -10.15 -27.11 36.14
C TYR A 45 -10.54 -25.66 35.88
N ALA A 46 -9.89 -24.67 36.50
CA ALA A 46 -10.15 -23.26 36.22
C ALA A 46 -9.95 -22.93 34.73
N LYS A 47 -8.86 -23.44 34.14
CA LYS A 47 -8.60 -23.29 32.71
C LYS A 47 -9.55 -24.12 31.82
N LEU A 48 -10.03 -25.26 32.31
CA LEU A 48 -11.04 -26.06 31.63
C LEU A 48 -12.39 -25.31 31.60
N VAL A 49 -12.78 -24.69 32.72
CA VAL A 49 -13.99 -23.84 32.83
C VAL A 49 -13.88 -22.60 31.94
N GLU A 50 -12.72 -21.93 31.90
CA GLU A 50 -12.43 -20.84 30.96
C GLU A 50 -12.59 -21.30 29.50
N ASN A 51 -11.94 -22.40 29.11
CA ASN A 51 -12.07 -22.98 27.77
C ASN A 51 -13.50 -23.46 27.45
N LEU A 52 -14.26 -23.95 28.43
CA LEU A 52 -15.66 -24.39 28.27
C LEU A 52 -16.60 -23.20 28.13
N SER A 53 -16.38 -22.10 28.86
CA SER A 53 -17.10 -20.84 28.68
C SER A 53 -16.85 -20.27 27.28
N ASP A 54 -15.59 -20.24 26.83
CA ASP A 54 -15.20 -19.88 25.47
C ASP A 54 -15.86 -20.78 24.40
N ALA A 55 -15.94 -22.09 24.67
CA ALA A 55 -16.55 -23.05 23.77
C ALA A 55 -18.09 -22.92 23.74
N GLU A 56 -18.73 -22.69 24.88
CA GLU A 56 -20.17 -22.40 24.98
C GLU A 56 -20.53 -21.08 24.30
N GLU A 57 -19.71 -20.04 24.44
CA GLU A 57 -19.95 -18.76 23.77
C GLU A 57 -19.82 -18.90 22.25
N ARG A 58 -18.78 -19.62 21.78
CA ARG A 58 -18.64 -19.97 20.36
C ARG A 58 -19.74 -20.90 19.86
N GLN A 59 -20.23 -21.81 20.70
CA GLN A 59 -21.35 -22.69 20.38
C GLN A 59 -22.65 -21.88 20.28
N LYS A 60 -22.95 -20.99 21.23
CA LYS A 60 -24.08 -20.05 21.17
C LYS A 60 -23.99 -19.13 19.95
N GLU A 61 -22.80 -18.64 19.60
CA GLU A 61 -22.59 -17.83 18.39
C GLU A 61 -22.76 -18.67 17.10
N ALA A 62 -22.34 -19.94 17.10
CA ALA A 62 -22.51 -20.87 16.00
C ALA A 62 -23.96 -21.33 15.84
N GLU A 63 -24.68 -21.58 16.95
CA GLU A 63 -26.11 -21.88 17.01
C GLU A 63 -26.93 -20.68 16.55
N ALA A 64 -26.60 -19.45 16.98
CA ALA A 64 -27.23 -18.24 16.47
C ALA A 64 -26.99 -18.05 14.96
N LYS A 65 -25.78 -18.35 14.45
CA LYS A 65 -25.47 -18.38 13.00
C LYS A 65 -26.16 -19.53 12.27
N LEU A 66 -26.44 -20.65 12.96
CA LEU A 66 -27.16 -21.80 12.41
C LEU A 66 -28.66 -21.53 12.36
N GLU A 67 -29.22 -20.87 13.37
CA GLU A 67 -30.60 -20.39 13.41
C GLU A 67 -30.81 -19.26 12.40
N GLU A 68 -29.86 -18.34 12.24
CA GLU A 68 -29.86 -17.35 11.13
C GLU A 68 -29.85 -18.07 9.77
N LYS A 69 -29.01 -19.09 9.60
CA LYS A 69 -29.01 -19.95 8.39
C LYS A 69 -30.28 -20.78 8.21
N ASP A 70 -30.92 -21.24 9.28
CA ASP A 70 -32.12 -22.08 9.23
C ASP A 70 -33.38 -21.23 9.00
N ILE A 71 -33.44 -20.02 9.55
CA ILE A 71 -34.39 -18.99 9.12
C ILE A 71 -34.19 -18.73 7.62
N ILE A 72 -32.95 -18.53 7.15
CA ILE A 72 -32.62 -18.36 5.73
C ILE A 72 -32.96 -19.61 4.87
N SER A 73 -32.95 -20.83 5.41
CA SER A 73 -33.22 -22.08 4.67
C SER A 73 -34.69 -22.52 4.70
N ARG A 74 -35.43 -22.27 5.80
CA ARG A 74 -36.90 -22.33 5.85
C ARG A 74 -37.50 -21.31 4.89
N LEU A 75 -36.85 -20.16 4.74
CA LEU A 75 -37.05 -19.22 3.65
C LEU A 75 -36.57 -19.74 2.27
N ARG A 76 -36.32 -21.04 2.03
CA ARG A 76 -35.98 -21.58 0.68
C ARG A 76 -36.85 -22.76 0.20
N VAL A 77 -37.54 -23.48 1.07
CA VAL A 77 -38.19 -24.76 0.72
C VAL A 77 -39.52 -24.64 -0.06
N LEU A 78 -40.28 -23.55 0.13
CA LEU A 78 -41.68 -23.44 -0.33
C LEU A 78 -41.92 -23.28 -1.86
N LYS A 79 -40.89 -23.29 -2.72
CA LYS A 79 -41.04 -23.03 -4.17
C LYS A 79 -41.13 -24.30 -5.06
N ARG A 80 -41.43 -25.47 -4.50
CA ARG A 80 -41.44 -26.77 -5.25
C ARG A 80 -42.82 -27.39 -5.50
N SER A 81 -43.92 -26.73 -5.13
CA SER A 81 -45.26 -27.10 -5.59
C SER A 81 -45.87 -25.95 -6.41
N LYS A 82 -46.38 -26.28 -7.61
CA LYS A 82 -47.00 -25.39 -8.62
C LYS A 82 -45.97 -24.58 -9.45
N THR A 83 -45.48 -25.10 -10.58
CA THR A 83 -46.09 -25.20 -11.95
C THR A 83 -45.87 -23.97 -12.83
N GLU A 84 -45.15 -24.19 -13.94
CA GLU A 84 -45.30 -23.53 -15.25
C GLU A 84 -46.75 -23.68 -15.80
N PRO A 85 -47.24 -22.93 -16.83
CA PRO A 85 -46.48 -22.65 -18.07
C PRO A 85 -46.72 -21.32 -18.88
N SER A 86 -45.73 -21.05 -19.75
CA SER A 86 -45.81 -20.55 -21.15
C SER A 86 -46.31 -19.14 -21.57
N ALA A 87 -45.45 -18.48 -22.39
CA ALA A 87 -45.73 -17.64 -23.58
C ALA A 87 -46.17 -16.15 -23.42
N PRO A 88 -46.02 -15.26 -24.46
CA PRO A 88 -45.11 -15.23 -25.63
C PRO A 88 -44.41 -13.85 -25.90
N GLN A 89 -43.64 -13.74 -27.00
CA GLN A 89 -42.93 -12.52 -27.47
C GLN A 89 -43.83 -11.51 -28.22
N ILE A 90 -43.50 -10.20 -28.16
CA ILE A 90 -44.02 -9.14 -29.07
C ILE A 90 -42.88 -8.17 -29.50
N VAL A 91 -42.99 -7.62 -30.72
CA VAL A 91 -42.02 -6.73 -31.41
C VAL A 91 -42.67 -5.37 -31.78
N ARG A 92 -41.92 -4.26 -31.66
CA ARG A 92 -41.95 -2.96 -32.43
C ARG A 92 -41.15 -1.90 -31.64
N SER A 93 -40.13 -1.19 -32.16
CA SER A 93 -39.99 -0.19 -33.27
C SER A 93 -40.36 1.26 -32.88
N VAL A 94 -39.83 2.27 -33.61
CA VAL A 94 -39.85 3.75 -33.37
C VAL A 94 -38.63 4.21 -32.53
N CYS A 95 -37.81 5.22 -32.88
CA CYS A 95 -37.91 6.34 -33.84
C CYS A 95 -36.56 6.69 -34.53
N GLU A 96 -36.61 7.26 -35.75
CA GLU A 96 -35.52 8.00 -36.43
C GLU A 96 -36.09 9.31 -37.01
N GLY A 97 -35.30 10.39 -37.12
CA GLY A 97 -35.58 11.54 -38.03
C GLY A 97 -35.32 12.96 -37.50
N GLY A 98 -34.71 13.81 -38.35
CA GLY A 98 -34.53 15.28 -38.17
C GLY A 98 -33.11 15.69 -37.75
N SER A 99 -32.13 16.02 -38.61
CA SER A 99 -32.01 16.97 -39.75
C SER A 99 -31.84 18.46 -39.37
N ARG A 100 -30.85 19.12 -39.98
CA ARG A 100 -30.41 20.51 -39.71
C ARG A 100 -31.15 21.55 -40.58
N GLU A 101 -31.06 22.81 -40.13
CA GLU A 101 -30.43 23.95 -40.84
C GLU A 101 -31.26 25.23 -41.11
N SER A 102 -30.58 26.38 -40.99
CA SER A 102 -30.96 27.76 -41.34
C SER A 102 -32.00 28.52 -40.48
N VAL A 103 -31.62 29.72 -40.02
CA VAL A 103 -32.09 31.06 -40.51
C VAL A 103 -31.25 32.15 -39.80
N ARG A 104 -31.10 33.32 -40.43
CA ARG A 104 -30.23 34.44 -40.00
C ARG A 104 -30.97 35.78 -40.17
N ALA A 105 -30.69 36.72 -39.26
CA ALA A 105 -30.84 38.19 -39.35
C ALA A 105 -32.17 38.91 -39.00
N GLN A 106 -31.98 40.12 -38.40
CA GLN A 106 -32.86 41.31 -38.29
C GLN A 106 -34.11 41.20 -37.37
N GLU A 107 -34.52 42.21 -36.57
CA GLU A 107 -34.16 43.65 -36.33
C GLU A 107 -34.13 43.93 -34.79
N LYS A 108 -33.33 44.80 -34.15
CA LYS A 108 -33.04 46.26 -34.21
C LYS A 108 -34.10 47.21 -33.58
N SER A 109 -33.65 47.96 -32.57
CA SER A 109 -34.07 49.33 -32.14
C SER A 109 -35.30 49.56 -31.21
N THR A 110 -35.01 49.93 -29.95
CA THR A 110 -35.45 51.20 -29.31
C THR A 110 -34.42 51.66 -28.26
N ALA A 111 -34.43 52.94 -27.89
CA ALA A 111 -33.38 53.61 -27.10
C ALA A 111 -33.93 54.60 -26.05
N ALA A 112 -33.02 55.17 -25.24
CA ALA A 112 -33.23 56.10 -24.11
C ALA A 112 -33.85 55.45 -22.85
N GLU A 113 -33.36 55.66 -21.62
CA GLU A 113 -32.83 56.90 -21.01
C GLU A 113 -31.58 56.69 -20.12
N ARG A 114 -30.91 57.80 -19.75
CA ARG A 114 -29.92 57.92 -18.65
C ARG A 114 -30.51 58.87 -17.59
N PRO A 115 -30.02 58.83 -16.34
CA PRO A 115 -29.02 59.84 -15.97
C PRO A 115 -27.75 59.24 -15.32
N ALA A 116 -26.69 60.04 -15.29
CA ALA A 116 -25.44 59.73 -14.59
C ALA A 116 -25.42 60.37 -13.19
N ILE A 117 -24.70 59.75 -12.25
CA ILE A 117 -24.10 60.41 -11.09
C ILE A 117 -22.67 59.88 -10.93
N ASP A 118 -21.77 60.77 -10.54
CA ASP A 118 -20.32 60.59 -10.48
C ASP A 118 -19.82 59.66 -9.36
N ALA A 119 -18.66 59.03 -9.59
CA ALA A 119 -17.50 59.14 -8.70
C ALA A 119 -16.25 58.57 -9.39
N LYS A 120 -15.13 59.30 -9.26
CA LYS A 120 -13.83 59.00 -9.85
C LYS A 120 -12.85 58.52 -8.77
N GLU A 121 -11.85 57.76 -9.23
CA GLU A 121 -10.48 57.71 -8.70
C GLU A 121 -10.14 57.03 -7.36
N GLU A 122 -8.90 56.51 -7.35
CA GLU A 122 -8.01 56.22 -6.22
C GLU A 122 -8.40 55.11 -5.20
N PHE A 123 -7.51 54.16 -4.84
CA PHE A 123 -6.07 54.32 -4.61
C PHE A 123 -5.24 53.09 -4.98
N ARG A 124 -4.08 53.31 -5.61
CA ARG A 124 -2.99 52.34 -5.79
C ARG A 124 -1.73 52.96 -5.16
N ASN A 125 -1.00 52.17 -4.37
CA ASN A 125 0.34 52.44 -3.80
C ASN A 125 0.49 53.36 -2.56
N LYS A 126 1.29 52.84 -1.60
CA LYS A 126 2.06 53.54 -0.53
C LYS A 126 1.19 54.16 0.60
N VAL A 127 1.66 54.34 1.84
CA VAL A 127 2.95 54.91 2.30
C VAL A 127 3.37 54.39 3.69
N PHE A 128 4.65 53.99 3.81
CA PHE A 128 5.62 54.10 4.95
C PHE A 128 5.25 53.58 6.37
N VAL A 129 6.14 52.99 7.19
CA VAL A 129 7.60 53.15 7.45
C VAL A 129 7.97 54.36 8.33
N GLN A 130 8.19 54.09 9.62
CA GLN A 130 9.18 54.69 10.53
C GLN A 130 9.16 53.85 11.82
N GLY A 131 10.26 53.54 12.52
CA GLY A 131 11.68 53.79 12.26
C GLY A 131 12.52 53.43 13.51
N LEU A 132 13.85 53.33 13.35
CA LEU A 132 14.92 53.04 14.34
C LEU A 132 15.44 51.58 14.39
N HIS A 133 16.75 51.33 14.56
CA HIS A 133 17.96 51.84 13.86
C HIS A 133 19.19 51.01 14.35
N PHE A 134 20.31 51.05 13.60
CA PHE A 134 21.65 50.53 13.96
C PHE A 134 21.81 48.98 14.07
N ARG A 135 22.92 48.35 13.64
CA ARG A 135 24.13 48.80 12.90
C ARG A 135 24.74 47.58 12.16
N ARG A 136 25.34 47.77 10.98
CA ARG A 136 26.37 46.84 10.45
C ARG A 136 27.70 47.07 11.19
N PRO A 137 28.64 46.12 11.15
CA PRO A 137 29.78 46.38 10.26
C PRO A 137 30.09 45.21 9.30
N SER A 138 31.09 45.43 8.46
CA SER A 138 31.45 44.60 7.30
C SER A 138 32.89 44.08 7.38
N SER A 139 33.19 43.09 6.51
CA SER A 139 34.45 42.92 5.75
C SER A 139 35.80 42.64 6.44
N ALA A 140 36.33 41.44 6.12
CA ALA A 140 37.69 41.17 5.58
C ALA A 140 38.92 41.00 6.51
N GLY A 141 39.90 40.22 6.01
CA GLY A 141 41.15 39.76 6.67
C GLY A 141 41.10 38.24 6.95
N MET A 142 41.82 37.29 6.31
CA MET A 142 43.26 37.20 5.97
C MET A 142 44.16 37.43 7.22
N GLN A 143 45.17 36.61 7.56
CA GLN A 143 46.01 35.75 6.71
C GLN A 143 46.71 34.60 7.50
N ARG A 144 47.50 33.76 6.83
CA ARG A 144 48.30 32.63 7.36
C ARG A 144 49.52 33.10 8.21
N TYR A 145 50.12 32.23 9.03
CA TYR A 145 51.53 31.77 8.88
C TYR A 145 51.90 30.57 9.79
N PHE A 146 53.17 30.14 9.74
CA PHE A 146 53.73 28.80 10.00
C PHE A 146 54.25 28.50 11.44
N ASP A 147 54.50 27.20 11.68
CA ASP A 147 55.57 26.56 12.47
C ASP A 147 55.92 26.99 13.91
N THR A 148 56.04 25.99 14.79
CA THR A 148 57.38 25.50 15.21
C THR A 148 57.32 24.11 15.88
N ASP A 149 58.31 23.27 15.58
CA ASP A 149 58.54 21.96 16.21
C ASP A 149 58.99 22.06 17.67
N GLY A 150 58.65 21.05 18.49
CA GLY A 150 59.06 20.94 19.90
C GLY A 150 59.12 19.48 20.40
N ARG A 151 60.27 18.83 20.20
CA ARG A 151 60.49 17.37 20.31
C ARG A 151 60.34 16.73 21.71
N ALA A 152 60.00 15.44 21.65
CA ALA A 152 60.52 14.30 22.45
C ALA A 152 60.13 14.12 23.93
N GLY A 153 59.82 12.86 24.30
CA GLY A 153 59.68 12.43 25.70
C GLY A 153 58.79 11.20 25.95
N THR A 154 59.25 10.00 25.58
CA THR A 154 58.89 8.73 26.27
C THR A 154 60.14 8.26 27.01
N PRO A 155 60.05 7.61 28.20
CA PRO A 155 59.21 6.43 28.44
C PRO A 155 58.57 6.29 29.85
N GLY A 156 57.72 5.26 30.04
CA GLY A 156 57.70 4.49 31.30
C GLY A 156 56.55 4.68 32.31
N THR A 157 55.52 3.85 32.17
CA THR A 157 54.91 2.97 33.22
C THR A 157 54.43 3.48 34.61
N VAL A 158 53.18 3.03 34.93
CA VAL A 158 52.64 2.56 36.24
C VAL A 158 51.74 3.51 37.08
N CYS A 159 50.56 2.97 37.46
CA CYS A 159 49.57 3.36 38.48
C CYS A 159 49.00 4.80 38.47
N ALA A 160 47.70 5.03 38.22
CA ALA A 160 46.48 4.65 38.97
C ALA A 160 46.07 5.68 40.06
N VAL A 161 44.79 5.63 40.46
CA VAL A 161 44.08 6.50 41.44
C VAL A 161 43.38 7.76 40.86
N ASP A 162 42.13 7.52 40.44
CA ASP A 162 40.90 8.08 41.03
C ASP A 162 40.68 9.60 41.22
N ARG A 163 39.48 10.06 40.82
CA ARG A 163 38.90 11.37 41.16
C ARG A 163 37.38 11.29 41.35
N HIS A 164 36.94 10.51 42.34
CA HIS A 164 35.66 10.75 43.01
C HIS A 164 35.80 11.78 44.14
N ALA A 165 35.33 13.02 43.94
CA ALA A 165 34.82 13.89 45.00
C ALA A 165 34.17 15.17 44.43
N LEU A 166 32.85 15.30 44.56
CA LEU A 166 32.18 16.60 44.77
C LEU A 166 30.74 16.35 45.28
N PHE A 167 30.33 17.17 46.26
CA PHE A 167 29.05 17.18 46.98
C PHE A 167 28.89 16.24 48.19
N THR A 168 29.57 16.61 49.27
CA THR A 168 29.22 16.29 50.66
C THR A 168 28.10 17.23 51.13
N TYR A 169 27.10 16.72 51.86
CA TYR A 169 26.23 17.54 52.73
C TYR A 169 26.17 16.91 54.13
N HIS A 170 26.17 17.76 55.16
CA HIS A 170 26.39 17.34 56.54
C HIS A 170 25.18 16.67 57.19
N PHE A 171 25.46 15.67 58.03
CA PHE A 171 24.52 15.11 59.01
C PHE A 171 24.46 15.97 60.28
N ILE A 172 23.29 16.04 60.91
CA ILE A 172 23.14 16.41 62.33
C ILE A 172 22.34 15.27 63.00
N PRO A 173 22.75 14.75 64.18
CA PRO A 173 22.14 13.58 64.81
C PRO A 173 20.87 13.89 65.63
N ARG A 174 20.15 12.82 65.98
CA ARG A 174 18.84 12.76 66.65
C ARG A 174 18.79 13.44 68.03
N HIS A 175 17.61 13.96 68.40
CA HIS A 175 16.84 13.57 69.60
C HIS A 175 15.39 14.13 69.51
N GLY A 176 14.41 13.50 70.17
CA GLY A 176 13.09 14.11 70.42
C GLY A 176 11.84 13.29 70.03
N ASN A 177 11.41 12.44 70.96
CA ASN A 177 10.03 12.05 71.30
C ASN A 177 9.01 11.54 70.26
N ALA A 178 8.25 10.53 70.69
CA ALA A 178 7.13 9.96 69.97
C ALA A 178 5.93 10.91 69.87
N ILE A 179 5.23 10.88 68.74
CA ILE A 179 3.86 11.38 68.62
C ILE A 179 3.02 10.25 68.03
N HIS A 180 2.09 9.72 68.84
CA HIS A 180 0.95 8.98 68.33
C HIS A 180 0.06 9.96 67.55
N ALA A 181 0.05 9.87 66.22
CA ALA A 181 -0.95 10.49 65.37
C ALA A 181 -1.95 9.40 64.94
N SER A 182 -3.20 9.54 65.35
CA SER A 182 -4.25 8.54 65.11
C SER A 182 -4.58 8.41 63.62
N GLU A 183 -4.85 7.18 63.20
CA GLU A 183 -5.50 6.92 61.91
C GLU A 183 -6.90 7.52 61.92
N ARG A 184 -7.10 8.58 61.14
CA ARG A 184 -8.40 8.95 60.59
C ARG A 184 -8.28 8.98 59.08
N GLU A 185 -8.70 7.88 58.44
CA GLU A 185 -8.92 7.86 57.00
C GLU A 185 -10.00 8.89 56.64
N GLY A 186 -9.70 9.77 55.68
CA GLY A 186 -10.69 10.71 55.16
C GLY A 186 -11.72 9.98 54.28
N PRO A 187 -13.03 10.30 54.37
CA PRO A 187 -14.09 9.54 53.70
C PRO A 187 -14.07 9.59 52.16
N GLY A 188 -13.17 10.37 51.54
CA GLY A 188 -13.02 10.41 50.07
C GLY A 188 -12.28 9.22 49.46
N ALA A 189 -11.57 8.39 50.24
CA ALA A 189 -10.74 7.31 49.70
C ALA A 189 -11.50 6.00 49.39
N GLN A 190 -12.65 5.76 50.02
CA GLN A 190 -13.35 4.46 49.93
C GLN A 190 -14.19 4.29 48.66
N GLN A 191 -14.48 5.35 47.89
CA GLN A 191 -15.36 5.26 46.70
C GLN A 191 -14.63 4.96 45.37
N SER A 192 -13.30 5.10 45.29
CA SER A 192 -12.56 4.95 44.01
C SER A 192 -11.92 3.58 43.80
N GLY A 193 -11.81 2.73 44.83
CA GLY A 193 -11.09 1.45 44.77
C GLY A 193 -9.59 1.58 44.47
N THR A 194 -9.03 2.79 44.47
CA THR A 194 -7.62 3.05 44.14
C THR A 194 -6.74 2.72 45.34
N ARG A 195 -5.86 1.73 45.17
CA ARG A 195 -4.90 1.34 46.21
C ARG A 195 -3.82 2.39 46.35
N GLN A 196 -3.42 2.75 47.57
CA GLN A 196 -2.32 3.68 47.79
C GLN A 196 -0.98 2.94 47.92
N ILE A 197 0.09 3.53 47.35
CA ILE A 197 1.48 3.16 47.62
C ILE A 197 2.26 4.37 48.14
N SER A 198 3.28 4.09 48.95
CA SER A 198 4.28 5.07 49.35
C SER A 198 5.49 5.01 48.42
N ILE A 199 5.91 6.17 47.95
CA ILE A 199 7.18 6.37 47.23
C ILE A 199 8.15 7.00 48.22
N SER A 200 9.32 6.40 48.44
CA SER A 200 10.40 6.94 49.30
C SER A 200 11.70 7.07 48.52
N LEU A 201 12.31 8.25 48.60
CA LEU A 201 13.45 8.64 47.76
C LEU A 201 14.61 9.03 48.67
N LYS A 202 15.59 8.13 48.78
CA LYS A 202 16.72 8.20 49.72
C LYS A 202 16.30 8.47 51.18
N GLY A 203 15.06 8.15 51.56
CA GLY A 203 14.50 8.42 52.89
C GLY A 203 14.16 9.89 53.19
N VAL A 204 14.40 10.82 52.25
CA VAL A 204 14.21 12.27 52.47
C VAL A 204 12.94 12.81 51.82
N VAL A 205 12.63 12.36 50.60
CA VAL A 205 11.39 12.77 49.91
C VAL A 205 10.42 11.60 49.92
N TRP A 206 9.17 11.87 50.32
CA TRP A 206 8.08 10.91 50.31
C TRP A 206 6.88 11.45 49.53
N ALA A 207 6.10 10.53 48.95
CA ALA A 207 4.83 10.82 48.31
C ALA A 207 3.87 9.65 48.50
N LYS A 208 2.57 9.93 48.67
CA LYS A 208 1.51 8.92 48.60
C LYS A 208 0.86 8.99 47.23
N CYS A 209 0.75 7.86 46.53
CA CYS A 209 0.13 7.79 45.22
C CYS A 209 -0.99 6.74 45.19
N GLY A 210 -2.14 7.09 44.61
CA GLY A 210 -3.12 6.13 44.16
C GLY A 210 -2.61 5.39 42.93
N VAL A 211 -2.82 4.07 42.88
CA VAL A 211 -2.36 3.20 41.80
C VAL A 211 -3.55 2.75 40.98
N ARG A 212 -3.51 3.04 39.67
CA ARG A 212 -4.44 2.51 38.68
C ARG A 212 -3.68 1.62 37.70
N THR A 213 -4.00 0.33 37.70
CA THR A 213 -3.39 -0.62 36.76
C THR A 213 -3.91 -0.38 35.34
N LEU A 214 -2.99 -0.16 34.40
CA LEU A 214 -3.29 -0.02 32.97
C LEU A 214 -3.03 -1.33 32.22
N LEU A 215 -2.02 -2.08 32.63
CA LEU A 215 -1.64 -3.36 32.05
C LEU A 215 -1.16 -4.31 33.15
N GLN A 216 -1.72 -5.52 33.20
CA GLN A 216 -1.27 -6.57 34.12
C GLN A 216 -0.99 -7.87 33.36
N SER A 217 0.29 -8.19 33.24
CA SER A 217 0.80 -9.39 32.55
C SER A 217 1.10 -10.54 33.51
N PHE A 218 1.33 -10.22 34.79
CA PHE A 218 1.56 -11.17 35.86
C PHE A 218 0.94 -10.65 37.16
N ALA A 219 0.48 -11.58 38.00
CA ALA A 219 -0.04 -11.26 39.32
C ALA A 219 1.03 -10.52 40.12
N CYS A 220 0.72 -9.29 40.53
CA CYS A 220 1.57 -8.44 41.35
C CYS A 220 0.67 -7.40 42.02
N ASN A 221 1.03 -7.03 43.25
CA ASN A 221 0.43 -5.92 43.98
C ASN A 221 1.57 -5.01 44.42
N PRO A 222 1.75 -3.81 43.82
CA PRO A 222 2.77 -2.89 44.31
C PRO A 222 2.40 -2.44 45.73
N GLN A 223 3.31 -2.64 46.69
CA GLN A 223 3.12 -2.29 48.10
C GLN A 223 3.84 -1.00 48.51
N GLY A 224 4.85 -0.60 47.75
CA GLY A 224 5.66 0.60 47.96
C GLY A 224 6.78 0.67 46.93
N PHE A 225 7.45 1.82 46.84
CA PHE A 225 8.60 2.03 45.96
C PHE A 225 9.69 2.79 46.72
N VAL A 226 10.91 2.24 46.74
CA VAL A 226 12.09 2.87 47.33
C VAL A 226 13.14 3.05 46.24
N CYS A 227 13.42 4.30 45.85
CA CYS A 227 14.44 4.57 44.84
C CYS A 227 15.83 4.16 45.35
N GLU A 228 16.34 3.02 44.86
CA GLU A 228 17.68 2.53 45.16
C GLU A 228 18.72 3.20 44.27
N ARG A 229 18.41 3.36 42.97
CA ARG A 229 19.31 3.94 41.97
C ARG A 229 18.56 4.70 40.88
N LEU A 230 19.31 5.55 40.18
CA LEU A 230 18.87 6.23 38.96
C LEU A 230 19.52 5.54 37.75
N GLU A 231 18.72 5.29 36.72
CA GLU A 231 19.18 4.75 35.43
C GLU A 231 18.84 5.74 34.31
N ALA A 232 19.69 5.83 33.29
CA ALA A 232 19.42 6.71 32.15
C ALA A 232 18.20 6.19 31.36
N CYS A 233 17.28 7.08 30.96
CA CYS A 233 16.10 6.70 30.16
C CYS A 233 16.50 5.95 28.88
N SER A 234 17.63 6.28 28.27
CA SER A 234 18.17 5.58 27.08
C SER A 234 18.51 4.11 27.35
N ALA A 235 19.08 3.79 28.51
CA ALA A 235 19.37 2.42 28.93
C ALA A 235 18.07 1.65 29.20
N PHE A 236 17.16 2.25 29.97
CA PHE A 236 15.83 1.70 30.25
C PHE A 236 15.06 1.37 28.96
N TYR A 237 14.96 2.33 28.01
CA TYR A 237 14.27 2.10 26.74
C TYR A 237 14.93 1.01 25.89
N SER A 238 16.26 0.91 25.88
CA SER A 238 16.98 -0.11 25.09
C SER A 238 16.75 -1.52 25.63
N MET A 239 16.79 -1.67 26.96
CA MET A 239 16.46 -2.91 27.66
C MET A 239 14.99 -3.29 27.46
N PHE A 240 14.06 -2.36 27.73
CA PHE A 240 12.61 -2.54 27.54
C PHE A 240 12.27 -3.00 26.12
N PHE A 241 12.90 -2.37 25.11
CA PHE A 241 12.73 -2.72 23.72
C PHE A 241 13.23 -4.14 23.41
N THR A 242 14.42 -4.52 23.89
CA THR A 242 14.98 -5.86 23.65
C THR A 242 14.14 -6.95 24.33
N LEU A 243 13.63 -6.69 25.53
CA LEU A 243 12.66 -7.55 26.22
C LEU A 243 11.36 -7.72 25.40
N ARG A 244 10.82 -6.63 24.83
CA ARG A 244 9.64 -6.66 23.95
C ARG A 244 9.86 -7.49 22.68
N GLN A 245 11.06 -7.49 22.11
CA GLN A 245 11.40 -8.32 20.94
C GLN A 245 11.56 -9.82 21.30
N ARG A 246 12.12 -10.13 22.47
CA ARG A 246 12.43 -11.51 22.87
C ARG A 246 11.27 -12.24 23.52
N SER A 247 10.41 -11.53 24.23
CA SER A 247 9.34 -12.15 25.01
C SER A 247 8.13 -12.51 24.14
N LYS A 248 7.87 -13.81 24.01
CA LYS A 248 6.64 -14.36 23.37
C LYS A 248 5.35 -14.14 24.20
N ARG A 249 5.43 -13.40 25.30
CA ARG A 249 4.33 -13.07 26.22
C ARG A 249 4.53 -11.65 26.73
N CYS A 250 3.46 -11.02 27.20
CA CYS A 250 3.64 -9.75 27.90
C CYS A 250 4.46 -9.97 29.19
N PHE A 251 5.45 -9.11 29.42
CA PHE A 251 6.58 -9.32 30.35
C PHE A 251 6.66 -8.24 31.44
N MET A 252 5.70 -7.32 31.46
CA MET A 252 5.68 -6.14 32.32
C MET A 252 4.27 -5.85 32.84
N ASN A 253 4.17 -5.27 34.02
CA ASN A 253 2.96 -4.56 34.43
C ASN A 253 3.18 -3.05 34.27
N VAL A 254 2.10 -2.31 34.02
CA VAL A 254 2.12 -0.84 33.92
C VAL A 254 0.98 -0.28 34.74
N HIS A 255 1.31 0.65 35.63
CA HIS A 255 0.36 1.35 36.48
C HIS A 255 0.54 2.86 36.37
N GLU A 256 -0.58 3.57 36.25
CA GLU A 256 -0.69 5.02 36.40
C GLU A 256 -0.64 5.34 37.91
N LEU A 257 0.19 6.31 38.29
CA LEU A 257 0.33 6.78 39.66
C LEU A 257 -0.24 8.20 39.77
N ASP A 258 -1.37 8.33 40.47
CA ASP A 258 -2.00 9.59 40.82
C ASP A 258 -1.47 10.08 42.17
N VAL A 259 -0.73 11.20 42.20
CA VAL A 259 -0.13 11.71 43.46
C VAL A 259 -1.23 12.30 44.34
N VAL A 260 -1.45 11.70 45.51
CA VAL A 260 -2.46 12.09 46.50
C VAL A 260 -1.89 13.10 47.50
N SER A 261 -0.62 12.95 47.88
CA SER A 261 0.09 13.95 48.69
C SER A 261 1.59 14.01 48.35
N LEU A 262 2.12 15.23 48.28
CA LEU A 262 3.54 15.52 48.06
C LEU A 262 4.21 15.94 49.38
N GLY A 263 5.44 15.47 49.61
CA GLY A 263 6.44 16.22 50.38
C GLY A 263 7.22 17.19 49.48
N ASP A 264 7.75 18.27 50.07
CA ASP A 264 8.30 19.46 49.38
C ASP A 264 9.42 19.22 48.35
N GLY A 265 10.04 18.04 48.35
CA GLY A 265 11.11 17.69 47.42
C GLY A 265 10.66 17.11 46.07
N LEU A 266 9.43 16.57 45.94
CA LEU A 266 9.07 15.74 44.78
C LEU A 266 9.01 16.56 43.48
N GLY A 267 8.48 17.79 43.52
CA GLY A 267 8.38 18.66 42.33
C GLY A 267 9.74 19.07 41.76
N ARG A 268 10.73 19.36 42.62
CA ARG A 268 12.11 19.66 42.19
C ARG A 268 12.79 18.44 41.57
N LEU A 269 12.56 17.26 42.16
CA LEU A 269 13.09 16.02 41.61
C LEU A 269 12.43 15.62 40.29
N TYR A 270 11.11 15.84 40.13
CA TYR A 270 10.40 15.65 38.85
C TYR A 270 11.07 16.45 37.73
N LEU A 271 11.32 17.74 37.96
CA LEU A 271 12.00 18.61 36.99
C LEU A 271 13.41 18.09 36.69
N PHE A 272 14.22 17.82 37.72
CA PHE A 272 15.57 17.28 37.56
C PHE A 272 15.61 15.98 36.73
N LEU A 273 14.76 15.00 37.04
CA LEU A 273 14.73 13.71 36.34
C LEU A 273 14.21 13.84 34.91
N SER A 274 13.23 14.71 34.68
CA SER A 274 12.68 15.00 33.34
C SER A 274 13.70 15.70 32.45
N GLU A 275 14.38 16.75 32.96
CA GLU A 275 15.43 17.47 32.24
C GLU A 275 16.64 16.59 31.92
N ARG A 276 17.12 15.84 32.94
CA ARG A 276 18.31 14.98 32.83
C ARG A 276 18.03 13.62 32.18
N LYS A 277 16.76 13.28 31.93
CA LYS A 277 16.29 12.03 31.31
C LYS A 277 16.75 10.77 32.07
N TYR A 278 16.38 10.69 33.34
CA TYR A 278 16.58 9.51 34.20
C TYR A 278 15.26 8.88 34.62
N VAL A 279 15.28 7.55 34.82
CA VAL A 279 14.23 6.80 35.53
C VAL A 279 14.72 6.42 36.92
N MET A 280 13.79 6.28 37.86
CA MET A 280 14.09 5.74 39.20
C MET A 280 13.87 4.24 39.20
N VAL A 281 14.73 3.49 39.89
CA VAL A 281 14.68 2.03 39.96
C VAL A 281 14.62 1.57 41.41
N ASP A 282 13.70 0.66 41.70
CA ASP A 282 13.65 -0.15 42.91
C ASP A 282 13.82 -1.64 42.53
N SER A 283 14.81 -2.30 43.12
CA SER A 283 15.08 -3.72 42.93
C SER A 283 14.99 -4.52 44.23
N LYS A 284 14.39 -3.98 45.29
CA LYS A 284 14.17 -4.67 46.58
C LYS A 284 13.19 -5.82 46.47
N ALA A 285 12.16 -5.68 45.64
CA ALA A 285 11.18 -6.73 45.43
C ALA A 285 11.88 -8.03 44.96
N PRO A 286 11.52 -9.20 45.50
CA PRO A 286 12.18 -10.45 45.16
C PRO A 286 11.84 -10.93 43.74
N GLU A 287 10.60 -10.68 43.28
CA GLU A 287 10.07 -11.21 42.02
C GLU A 287 10.14 -10.23 40.84
N TYR A 288 10.26 -8.94 41.10
CA TYR A 288 10.20 -7.87 40.09
C TYR A 288 11.22 -6.77 40.34
N THR A 289 11.38 -5.90 39.36
CA THR A 289 12.15 -4.65 39.41
C THR A 289 11.21 -3.56 38.91
N ASP A 290 11.03 -2.56 39.75
CA ASP A 290 10.10 -1.47 39.55
C ASP A 290 10.84 -0.24 38.99
N PHE A 291 10.19 0.44 38.06
CA PHE A 291 10.69 1.65 37.41
C PHE A 291 9.63 2.75 37.51
N ILE A 292 9.97 3.89 38.11
CA ILE A 292 9.15 5.09 37.97
C ILE A 292 9.69 5.91 36.80
N VAL A 293 8.85 6.04 35.78
CA VAL A 293 9.15 6.77 34.54
C VAL A 293 8.42 8.11 34.57
N PHE A 294 9.19 9.17 34.27
CA PHE A 294 8.73 10.56 34.25
C PHE A 294 8.48 10.98 32.80
N ASN A 295 7.24 11.40 32.49
CA ASN A 295 6.81 11.91 31.17
C ASN A 295 7.12 10.95 29.99
N ALA A 296 6.40 9.84 29.92
CA ALA A 296 6.68 8.72 29.03
C ALA A 296 5.88 8.73 27.70
N ARG A 297 5.81 9.87 26.99
CA ARG A 297 5.20 9.96 25.63
C ARG A 297 5.75 8.93 24.60
N GLN A 298 6.87 8.27 24.94
CA GLN A 298 7.57 7.29 24.09
C GLN A 298 7.30 5.83 24.45
N LEU A 299 6.46 5.51 25.45
CA LEU A 299 5.95 4.15 25.68
C LEU A 299 4.81 3.84 24.68
N LEU A 300 5.22 3.71 23.41
CA LEU A 300 4.38 3.59 22.21
C LEU A 300 3.48 2.35 22.27
N GLY A 301 2.22 2.57 22.64
CA GLY A 301 1.14 1.58 22.60
C GLY A 301 0.05 1.72 23.68
N CYS A 302 0.17 2.61 24.68
CA CYS A 302 -0.75 2.66 25.83
C CYS A 302 -1.37 4.04 26.14
N GLU A 303 -1.18 5.06 25.30
CA GLU A 303 -1.69 6.45 25.47
C GLU A 303 -1.70 6.99 26.91
N ILE A 304 -0.56 6.85 27.61
CA ILE A 304 -0.48 7.22 29.03
C ILE A 304 -0.28 8.73 29.15
N SER A 305 -1.13 9.38 29.96
CA SER A 305 -1.10 10.82 30.21
C SER A 305 0.20 11.27 30.90
N SER A 306 0.40 12.59 31.05
CA SER A 306 1.61 13.21 31.61
C SER A 306 1.80 13.05 33.13
N LYS A 307 1.44 11.89 33.66
CA LYS A 307 1.55 11.50 35.08
C LYS A 307 2.78 10.63 35.33
N LEU A 308 2.96 10.25 36.59
CA LEU A 308 3.97 9.27 37.00
C LEU A 308 3.51 7.87 36.56
N VAL A 309 4.43 7.07 36.01
CA VAL A 309 4.13 5.71 35.55
C VAL A 309 5.04 4.72 36.27
N LEU A 310 4.45 3.73 36.92
CA LEU A 310 5.14 2.58 37.49
C LEU A 310 5.14 1.44 36.48
N VAL A 311 6.33 1.05 36.00
CA VAL A 311 6.53 -0.14 35.17
C VAL A 311 7.21 -1.21 36.01
N GLN A 312 6.58 -2.38 36.12
CA GLN A 312 7.17 -3.53 36.83
C GLN A 312 7.65 -4.55 35.80
N ILE A 313 8.88 -5.02 35.90
CA ILE A 313 9.43 -6.08 35.04
C ILE A 313 9.85 -7.24 35.94
N ARG A 314 9.58 -8.50 35.55
CA ARG A 314 10.01 -9.65 36.36
C ARG A 314 11.53 -9.65 36.50
N LYS A 315 12.02 -9.88 37.72
CA LYS A 315 13.44 -9.75 38.08
C LYS A 315 14.33 -10.68 37.26
N LEU A 316 13.84 -11.88 36.94
CA LEU A 316 14.53 -12.82 36.05
C LEU A 316 14.70 -12.27 34.62
N ASP A 317 13.65 -11.67 34.05
CA ASP A 317 13.71 -11.10 32.69
C ASP A 317 14.64 -9.89 32.67
N PHE A 318 14.50 -9.01 33.66
CA PHE A 318 15.39 -7.85 33.87
C PHE A 318 16.86 -8.28 34.00
N MET A 319 17.17 -9.25 34.88
CA MET A 319 18.53 -9.73 35.11
C MET A 319 19.14 -10.41 33.87
N ASN A 320 18.35 -11.20 33.14
CA ASN A 320 18.81 -11.83 31.90
C ASN A 320 19.19 -10.78 30.85
N GLU A 321 18.39 -9.73 30.67
CA GLU A 321 18.70 -8.68 29.69
C GLU A 321 19.81 -7.73 30.19
N SER A 322 19.83 -7.39 31.49
CA SER A 322 20.90 -6.57 32.07
C SER A 322 22.27 -7.26 32.01
N MET A 323 22.35 -8.58 32.29
CA MET A 323 23.57 -9.35 32.09
C MET A 323 23.97 -9.45 30.60
N ALA A 324 23.00 -9.62 29.69
CA ALA A 324 23.27 -9.61 28.25
C ALA A 324 23.75 -8.23 27.76
N TYR A 325 23.23 -7.14 28.33
CA TYR A 325 23.61 -5.77 28.04
C TYR A 325 25.03 -5.45 28.52
N ASN A 326 25.37 -5.81 29.76
CA ASN A 326 26.70 -5.59 30.33
C ASN A 326 27.78 -6.39 29.59
N ARG A 327 27.57 -7.69 29.33
CA ARG A 327 28.51 -8.51 28.53
C ARG A 327 28.72 -7.99 27.10
N ARG A 328 27.75 -7.24 26.55
CA ARG A 328 27.86 -6.62 25.22
C ARG A 328 28.61 -5.29 25.22
N LEU A 329 28.66 -4.60 26.35
CA LEU A 329 29.50 -3.40 26.53
C LEU A 329 30.98 -3.76 26.65
N GLU A 330 31.30 -4.90 27.28
CA GLU A 330 32.68 -5.34 27.51
C GLU A 330 33.39 -5.87 26.25
N HIS A 331 32.67 -6.50 25.30
CA HIS A 331 33.33 -7.29 24.25
C HIS A 331 33.54 -6.65 22.87
N HIS A 332 32.75 -5.65 22.44
CA HIS A 332 33.04 -4.92 21.19
C HIS A 332 32.50 -3.49 21.19
N GLY A 333 33.38 -2.53 20.86
CA GLY A 333 33.00 -1.13 20.72
C GLY A 333 31.94 -0.89 19.65
N SER A 334 30.74 -0.44 20.07
CA SER A 334 29.75 0.31 19.27
C SER A 334 29.05 -0.35 18.06
N GLN A 335 29.33 -1.61 17.72
CA GLN A 335 28.82 -2.22 16.47
C GLN A 335 27.58 -3.14 16.59
N HIS A 336 27.27 -3.72 17.77
CA HIS A 336 26.23 -4.76 17.89
C HIS A 336 25.12 -4.56 18.95
N LEU A 337 24.94 -3.33 19.44
CA LEU A 337 23.58 -2.88 19.73
C LEU A 337 22.84 -2.81 18.39
N MET A 338 21.60 -3.35 18.28
CA MET A 338 20.76 -3.06 17.11
C MET A 338 20.54 -1.54 17.08
N ARG A 339 21.32 -0.83 16.27
CA ARG A 339 21.26 0.63 16.24
C ARG A 339 19.83 1.02 15.88
N LYS A 340 19.34 2.10 16.50
CA LYS A 340 18.10 2.79 16.09
C LYS A 340 18.12 3.29 14.63
N GLY A 341 19.21 3.05 13.89
CA GLY A 341 19.36 3.25 12.45
C GLY A 341 19.31 1.98 11.59
N THR A 342 19.10 0.77 12.15
CA THR A 342 19.07 -0.47 11.36
C THR A 342 17.69 -0.73 10.76
N ALA A 343 17.64 -1.18 9.49
CA ALA A 343 16.38 -1.45 8.81
C ALA A 343 15.50 -2.45 9.58
N ALA A 344 16.09 -3.52 10.14
CA ALA A 344 15.39 -4.51 10.95
C ALA A 344 14.82 -3.94 12.28
N TYR A 345 15.49 -2.94 12.88
CA TYR A 345 14.94 -2.23 14.05
C TYR A 345 13.71 -1.41 13.63
N TYR A 346 13.81 -0.60 12.56
CA TYR A 346 12.70 0.21 12.07
C TYR A 346 11.50 -0.64 11.66
N LEU A 347 11.72 -1.64 10.81
CA LEU A 347 10.69 -2.57 10.32
C LEU A 347 9.90 -3.23 11.46
N PHE A 348 10.59 -3.69 12.52
CA PHE A 348 9.93 -4.36 13.65
C PHE A 348 9.31 -3.37 14.66
N ALA A 349 9.95 -2.22 14.90
CA ALA A 349 9.52 -1.25 15.90
C ALA A 349 8.36 -0.36 15.42
N GLU A 350 8.46 0.20 14.21
CA GLU A 350 7.41 1.02 13.62
C GLU A 350 6.21 0.15 13.25
N GLY A 351 6.43 -0.98 12.59
CA GLY A 351 5.36 -1.86 12.11
C GLY A 351 4.35 -2.28 13.19
N PHE A 352 4.83 -2.78 14.34
CA PHE A 352 3.95 -3.19 15.43
C PHE A 352 3.41 -2.04 16.28
N SER A 353 4.04 -0.86 16.27
CA SER A 353 3.63 0.28 17.11
C SER A 353 2.69 1.25 16.38
N ILE A 354 2.78 1.34 15.06
CA ILE A 354 1.98 2.26 14.23
C ILE A 354 0.56 1.73 14.03
N PHE A 355 0.40 0.44 13.66
CA PHE A 355 -0.90 -0.14 13.29
C PHE A 355 -1.68 -0.79 14.44
N ASN A 356 -1.07 -0.95 15.62
CA ASN A 356 -1.68 -1.56 16.81
C ASN A 356 -2.46 -2.87 16.54
N LEU A 357 -1.92 -3.76 15.69
CA LEU A 357 -2.64 -4.93 15.16
C LEU A 357 -3.17 -5.89 16.25
N TYR A 358 -2.54 -5.91 17.43
CA TYR A 358 -3.01 -6.71 18.57
C TYR A 358 -4.40 -6.29 19.06
N SER A 359 -4.77 -5.01 18.94
CA SER A 359 -6.09 -4.52 19.34
C SER A 359 -7.22 -4.96 18.41
N LEU A 360 -6.89 -5.40 17.18
CA LEU A 360 -7.87 -5.78 16.17
C LEU A 360 -8.48 -7.17 16.40
N GLY A 361 -7.90 -8.01 17.26
CA GLY A 361 -8.40 -9.35 17.54
C GLY A 361 -8.27 -10.32 16.34
N LEU A 362 -7.19 -10.20 15.56
CA LEU A 362 -6.95 -11.05 14.40
C LEU A 362 -6.74 -12.52 14.81
N LYS A 363 -7.22 -13.46 13.97
CA LYS A 363 -6.90 -14.90 14.09
C LYS A 363 -5.38 -15.13 13.96
N SER A 364 -4.90 -16.26 14.46
CA SER A 364 -3.47 -16.63 14.38
C SER A 364 -2.98 -16.98 12.97
N ILE A 365 -3.89 -17.38 12.09
CA ILE A 365 -3.70 -17.57 10.65
C ILE A 365 -4.98 -17.04 9.99
N PHE A 366 -4.84 -16.22 8.96
CA PHE A 366 -5.98 -15.59 8.28
C PHE A 366 -5.68 -15.23 6.83
N SER A 367 -6.74 -15.01 6.06
CA SER A 367 -6.73 -14.44 4.72
C SER A 367 -7.13 -12.96 4.76
N PHE A 368 -6.44 -12.10 4.02
CA PHE A 368 -6.82 -10.68 3.92
C PHE A 368 -6.73 -10.10 2.52
N GLY A 369 -7.57 -9.10 2.24
CA GLY A 369 -7.49 -8.25 1.05
C GLY A 369 -7.42 -6.77 1.41
N MET A 370 -6.93 -5.93 0.49
CA MET A 370 -6.75 -4.49 0.73
C MET A 370 -7.28 -3.62 -0.42
N TYR A 371 -8.26 -2.75 -0.14
CA TYR A 371 -8.69 -1.68 -1.05
C TYR A 371 -7.87 -0.42 -0.77
N THR A 372 -6.85 -0.17 -1.59
CA THR A 372 -5.90 0.95 -1.43
C THR A 372 -5.10 1.20 -2.71
N ASP A 373 -4.43 2.36 -2.80
CA ASP A 373 -3.40 2.58 -3.80
C ASP A 373 -2.16 1.72 -3.49
N SER A 374 -1.71 0.97 -4.49
CA SER A 374 -0.42 0.27 -4.52
C SER A 374 0.78 1.14 -4.10
N ARG A 375 0.75 2.45 -4.40
CA ARG A 375 1.81 3.42 -4.08
C ARG A 375 1.77 3.87 -2.62
N ASN A 376 0.62 3.77 -1.95
CA ASN A 376 0.47 4.23 -0.57
C ASN A 376 1.45 3.49 0.36
N ARG A 377 2.42 4.25 0.89
CA ARG A 377 3.46 3.72 1.79
C ARG A 377 2.84 3.11 3.04
N LEU A 378 1.79 3.72 3.59
CA LEU A 378 1.09 3.22 4.76
C LEU A 378 0.55 1.80 4.52
N SER A 379 -0.06 1.61 3.35
CA SER A 379 -0.64 0.33 2.92
C SER A 379 0.41 -0.75 2.69
N ARG A 380 1.55 -0.39 2.10
CA ARG A 380 2.69 -1.31 1.93
C ARG A 380 3.27 -1.77 3.27
N GLU A 381 3.35 -0.89 4.27
CA GLU A 381 3.79 -1.29 5.61
C GLU A 381 2.70 -2.09 6.35
N LEU A 382 1.42 -1.73 6.23
CA LEU A 382 0.31 -2.51 6.83
C LEU A 382 0.29 -3.95 6.29
N ARG A 383 0.39 -4.12 4.97
CA ARG A 383 0.50 -5.42 4.29
C ARG A 383 1.60 -6.31 4.88
N LYS A 384 2.82 -5.77 5.03
CA LYS A 384 3.95 -6.52 5.63
C LYS A 384 3.66 -6.95 7.06
N ASN A 385 3.07 -6.07 7.87
CA ASN A 385 2.76 -6.36 9.26
C ASN A 385 1.63 -7.38 9.42
N LEU A 386 0.59 -7.30 8.58
CA LEU A 386 -0.45 -8.34 8.50
C LEU A 386 0.16 -9.70 8.10
N ALA A 387 1.09 -9.72 7.14
CA ALA A 387 1.78 -10.94 6.75
C ALA A 387 2.60 -11.56 7.90
N TRP A 388 3.35 -10.74 8.66
CA TRP A 388 4.06 -11.22 9.86
C TRP A 388 3.15 -11.69 10.99
N CYS A 389 1.92 -11.18 11.07
CA CYS A 389 0.89 -11.65 12.01
C CYS A 389 0.22 -12.98 11.58
N GLY A 390 0.68 -13.64 10.50
CA GLY A 390 0.08 -14.88 9.99
C GLY A 390 -0.99 -14.66 8.92
N GLY A 391 -1.09 -13.46 8.36
CA GLY A 391 -1.99 -13.14 7.26
C GLY A 391 -1.44 -13.57 5.90
N ALA A 392 -2.25 -14.24 5.09
CA ALA A 392 -2.03 -14.41 3.66
C ALA A 392 -2.79 -13.33 2.89
N GLU A 393 -2.11 -12.53 2.08
CA GLU A 393 -2.80 -11.62 1.16
C GLU A 393 -3.45 -12.43 0.04
N THR A 394 -4.72 -12.14 -0.24
CA THR A 394 -5.58 -12.88 -1.17
C THR A 394 -6.19 -11.90 -2.17
N SER A 395 -6.48 -12.35 -3.40
CA SER A 395 -7.01 -11.45 -4.43
C SER A 395 -8.42 -11.01 -4.05
N LEU A 396 -8.74 -9.71 -4.13
CA LEU A 396 -10.10 -9.18 -3.88
C LEU A 396 -11.21 -9.84 -4.73
N LYS A 397 -10.84 -10.60 -5.76
CA LYS A 397 -11.73 -11.45 -6.55
C LYS A 397 -12.18 -12.74 -5.83
N GLU A 398 -11.40 -13.26 -4.89
CA GLU A 398 -11.67 -14.50 -4.14
C GLU A 398 -12.73 -14.27 -3.05
N ASP A 399 -13.76 -15.11 -2.99
CA ASP A 399 -14.87 -14.95 -2.04
C ASP A 399 -14.56 -15.41 -0.61
N SER A 400 -13.51 -16.21 -0.43
CA SER A 400 -12.99 -16.63 0.88
C SER A 400 -11.96 -15.64 1.41
N MET A 401 -12.41 -14.65 2.19
CA MET A 401 -11.53 -13.80 3.01
C MET A 401 -12.04 -13.71 4.45
N ASP A 402 -11.10 -13.70 5.41
CA ASP A 402 -11.40 -13.38 6.80
C ASP A 402 -11.52 -11.87 7.01
N TYR A 403 -10.62 -11.08 6.39
CA TYR A 403 -10.48 -9.66 6.65
C TYR A 403 -10.31 -8.81 5.37
N VAL A 404 -10.97 -7.66 5.30
CA VAL A 404 -10.75 -6.66 4.25
C VAL A 404 -10.37 -5.33 4.90
N PHE A 405 -9.22 -4.80 4.49
CA PHE A 405 -8.72 -3.50 4.92
C PHE A 405 -9.00 -2.45 3.84
N VAL A 406 -9.63 -1.35 4.22
CA VAL A 406 -10.00 -0.26 3.32
C VAL A 406 -9.24 0.99 3.76
N ASP A 407 -8.43 1.54 2.87
CA ASP A 407 -7.74 2.80 3.14
C ASP A 407 -8.77 3.93 3.25
N ARG A 408 -8.63 4.76 4.30
CA ARG A 408 -9.61 5.77 4.75
C ARG A 408 -10.09 6.69 3.62
N GLN A 409 -9.21 7.03 2.67
CA GLN A 409 -9.55 7.86 1.50
C GLN A 409 -10.59 7.21 0.57
N TYR A 410 -10.68 5.88 0.54
CA TYR A 410 -11.59 5.14 -0.31
C TYR A 410 -12.91 4.71 0.36
N VAL A 411 -13.05 4.91 1.67
CA VAL A 411 -14.26 4.50 2.41
C VAL A 411 -15.54 5.14 1.85
N GLN A 412 -15.46 6.40 1.38
CA GLN A 412 -16.56 7.08 0.69
C GLN A 412 -16.99 6.43 -0.64
N TYR A 413 -16.12 5.63 -1.26
CA TYR A 413 -16.34 4.93 -2.52
C TYR A 413 -16.69 3.44 -2.35
N LEU A 414 -16.94 2.97 -1.12
CA LEU A 414 -17.33 1.57 -0.85
C LEU A 414 -18.44 1.05 -1.77
N HIS A 415 -19.40 1.91 -2.15
CA HIS A 415 -20.53 1.55 -3.01
C HIS A 415 -20.20 1.33 -4.50
N VAL A 416 -19.01 1.69 -4.96
CA VAL A 416 -18.54 1.48 -6.36
C VAL A 416 -17.31 0.55 -6.44
N MET A 417 -16.89 -0.03 -5.32
CA MET A 417 -15.72 -0.92 -5.28
C MET A 417 -16.02 -2.26 -5.97
N PRO A 418 -15.19 -2.74 -6.91
CA PRO A 418 -15.38 -4.04 -7.52
C PRO A 418 -15.41 -5.18 -6.49
N GLY A 419 -16.44 -6.03 -6.56
CA GLY A 419 -16.61 -7.21 -5.71
C GLY A 419 -17.05 -6.94 -4.26
N ILE A 420 -17.20 -5.68 -3.84
CA ILE A 420 -17.48 -5.32 -2.45
C ILE A 420 -18.78 -5.92 -1.92
N GLY A 421 -19.83 -5.96 -2.74
CA GLY A 421 -21.14 -6.53 -2.37
C GLY A 421 -21.02 -7.99 -1.92
N THR A 422 -20.27 -8.82 -2.64
CA THR A 422 -20.08 -10.23 -2.27
C THR A 422 -19.32 -10.38 -0.95
N LYS A 423 -18.36 -9.48 -0.66
CA LYS A 423 -17.61 -9.51 0.61
C LYS A 423 -18.45 -9.01 1.80
N VAL A 424 -19.35 -8.05 1.57
CA VAL A 424 -20.30 -7.53 2.56
C VAL A 424 -21.37 -8.58 2.90
N GLU A 425 -21.86 -9.33 1.91
CA GLU A 425 -22.77 -10.46 2.13
C GLU A 425 -22.08 -11.69 2.75
N GLY A 426 -20.78 -11.87 2.50
CA GLY A 426 -19.95 -12.92 3.12
C GLY A 426 -19.64 -12.70 4.62
N PRO A 427 -18.93 -13.64 5.27
CA PRO A 427 -18.57 -13.55 6.70
C PRO A 427 -17.38 -12.62 7.00
N CYS A 428 -16.87 -11.90 6.00
CA CYS A 428 -15.65 -11.09 6.10
C CYS A 428 -15.80 -9.92 7.10
N VAL A 429 -14.74 -9.65 7.86
CA VAL A 429 -14.65 -8.48 8.75
C VAL A 429 -13.95 -7.33 8.02
N PHE A 430 -14.47 -6.11 8.13
CA PHE A 430 -13.90 -4.95 7.48
C PHE A 430 -13.23 -4.00 8.49
N TYR A 431 -12.10 -3.42 8.11
CA TYR A 431 -11.44 -2.33 8.84
C TYR A 431 -11.15 -1.17 7.90
N SER A 432 -11.43 0.07 8.33
CA SER A 432 -10.84 1.27 7.72
C SER A 432 -9.52 1.59 8.39
N TYR A 433 -8.48 1.96 7.63
CA TYR A 433 -7.21 2.43 8.18
C TYR A 433 -6.71 3.72 7.52
N GLY A 434 -6.07 4.60 8.29
CA GLY A 434 -5.46 5.83 7.78
C GLY A 434 -4.76 6.60 8.90
N PHE A 435 -4.07 7.69 8.57
CA PHE A 435 -3.54 8.58 9.60
C PHE A 435 -4.69 9.23 10.39
N ASP A 436 -4.48 9.44 11.70
CA ASP A 436 -5.41 10.23 12.51
C ASP A 436 -5.07 11.71 12.46
N GLU A 437 -5.73 12.46 11.58
CA GLU A 437 -5.57 13.91 11.48
C GLU A 437 -6.05 14.67 12.72
N SER A 438 -6.81 14.03 13.62
CA SER A 438 -7.29 14.66 14.86
C SER A 438 -6.27 14.64 16.00
N MET A 439 -5.23 13.81 15.90
CA MET A 439 -4.14 13.71 16.86
C MET A 439 -2.91 14.49 16.37
N LEU A 440 -2.27 15.26 17.25
CA LEU A 440 -1.01 15.99 16.99
C LEU A 440 0.23 15.07 16.84
N GLY A 441 0.03 13.80 16.49
CA GLY A 441 1.08 12.80 16.29
C GLY A 441 0.70 11.81 15.21
N CYS A 442 1.70 11.22 14.54
CA CYS A 442 1.51 10.34 13.40
C CYS A 442 1.01 8.92 13.78
N SER A 443 -0.07 8.82 14.55
CA SER A 443 -0.77 7.55 14.80
C SER A 443 -1.58 7.13 13.57
N VAL A 444 -1.74 5.82 13.40
CA VAL A 444 -2.55 5.24 12.33
C VAL A 444 -3.78 4.62 12.97
N ASP A 445 -4.89 5.28 12.75
CA ASP A 445 -6.20 4.87 13.20
C ASP A 445 -6.70 3.69 12.35
N THR A 446 -6.96 2.55 13.00
CA THR A 446 -7.51 1.35 12.35
C THR A 446 -8.80 0.95 13.06
N ARG A 447 -9.95 1.22 12.43
CA ARG A 447 -11.28 1.03 13.03
C ARG A 447 -12.06 -0.03 12.27
N LYS A 448 -12.82 -0.85 12.98
CA LYS A 448 -13.76 -1.80 12.38
C LYS A 448 -14.91 -1.04 11.71
N ILE A 449 -15.28 -1.43 10.50
CA ILE A 449 -16.41 -0.87 9.73
C ILE A 449 -17.34 -2.00 9.28
N LEU A 450 -18.51 -1.64 8.75
CA LEU A 450 -19.52 -2.58 8.23
C LEU A 450 -19.86 -3.69 9.24
N CYS A 451 -20.02 -3.27 10.51
CA CYS A 451 -19.99 -4.14 11.67
C CYS A 451 -21.16 -5.14 11.73
N ASN A 452 -22.41 -4.65 11.78
CA ASN A 452 -23.60 -5.51 11.86
C ASN A 452 -24.86 -4.83 11.32
N GLY A 453 -25.90 -5.62 11.05
CA GLY A 453 -27.22 -5.14 10.64
C GLY A 453 -27.18 -4.18 9.46
N GLY A 454 -28.13 -3.24 9.37
CA GLY A 454 -28.18 -2.35 8.21
C GLY A 454 -29.19 -1.21 8.29
N VAL A 455 -29.26 -0.46 7.20
CA VAL A 455 -30.21 0.64 6.99
C VAL A 455 -31.13 0.32 5.82
N PHE A 456 -32.43 0.43 6.04
CA PHE A 456 -33.46 0.39 4.99
C PHE A 456 -33.94 1.81 4.67
N THR A 457 -34.22 2.05 3.39
CA THR A 457 -35.10 3.12 2.93
C THR A 457 -36.14 2.56 1.97
N PHE A 458 -37.17 3.34 1.64
CA PHE A 458 -38.22 2.94 0.69
C PHE A 458 -38.22 3.86 -0.52
N THR A 459 -38.70 3.37 -1.66
CA THR A 459 -39.15 4.25 -2.74
C THR A 459 -40.57 4.77 -2.48
N LYS A 460 -40.90 5.90 -3.11
CA LYS A 460 -42.25 6.50 -3.05
C LYS A 460 -43.34 5.48 -3.39
N LYS A 461 -43.13 4.69 -4.45
CA LYS A 461 -44.10 3.71 -4.96
C LYS A 461 -44.40 2.57 -3.97
N ILE A 462 -43.42 2.09 -3.21
CA ILE A 462 -43.66 1.09 -2.15
C ILE A 462 -44.45 1.70 -0.99
N LEU A 463 -44.14 2.93 -0.59
CA LEU A 463 -44.88 3.61 0.48
C LEU A 463 -46.33 3.95 0.08
N GLU A 464 -46.58 4.25 -1.19
CA GLU A 464 -47.93 4.47 -1.73
C GLU A 464 -48.75 3.17 -1.90
N ALA A 465 -48.09 2.01 -1.84
CA ALA A 465 -48.68 0.67 -1.91
C ALA A 465 -48.57 -0.06 -0.54
N PRO A 466 -49.35 0.34 0.48
CA PRO A 466 -49.26 -0.22 1.84
C PRO A 466 -49.57 -1.73 1.92
N ASP A 467 -50.30 -2.25 0.94
CA ASP A 467 -50.71 -3.65 0.84
C ASP A 467 -49.62 -4.54 0.19
N PHE A 468 -48.44 -3.98 -0.13
CA PHE A 468 -47.36 -4.70 -0.80
C PHE A 468 -46.86 -5.87 0.09
N PRO A 469 -46.82 -7.13 -0.43
CA PRO A 469 -46.44 -8.30 0.36
C PRO A 469 -45.08 -8.15 1.05
N GLY A 470 -45.01 -8.46 2.35
CA GLY A 470 -43.76 -8.40 3.13
C GLY A 470 -43.37 -7.01 3.65
N LEU A 471 -44.02 -5.91 3.25
CA LEU A 471 -43.74 -4.56 3.77
C LEU A 471 -43.85 -4.49 5.30
N VAL A 472 -44.93 -5.07 5.85
CA VAL A 472 -45.19 -5.15 7.29
C VAL A 472 -44.08 -5.90 8.03
N ASP A 473 -43.47 -6.91 7.42
CA ASP A 473 -42.43 -7.71 8.06
C ASP A 473 -41.08 -6.98 8.12
N ILE A 474 -40.81 -6.07 7.17
CA ILE A 474 -39.68 -5.13 7.23
C ILE A 474 -39.83 -4.17 8.42
N PHE A 475 -41.03 -3.64 8.66
CA PHE A 475 -41.31 -2.81 9.85
C PHE A 475 -41.17 -3.61 11.15
N LYS A 476 -41.70 -4.84 11.22
CA LYS A 476 -41.50 -5.73 12.38
C LYS A 476 -40.02 -6.03 12.64
N LEU A 477 -39.22 -6.25 11.59
CA LEU A 477 -37.78 -6.48 11.69
C LEU A 477 -37.08 -5.24 12.29
N ALA A 478 -37.34 -4.06 11.75
CA ALA A 478 -36.77 -2.81 12.25
C ALA A 478 -37.13 -2.54 13.73
N LYS A 479 -38.36 -2.89 14.14
CA LYS A 479 -38.86 -2.76 15.52
C LYS A 479 -38.25 -3.79 16.48
N LYS A 480 -38.06 -5.05 16.04
CA LYS A 480 -37.60 -6.16 16.90
C LYS A 480 -36.11 -6.07 17.23
N ASP A 481 -35.28 -5.71 16.27
CA ASP A 481 -33.84 -6.04 16.30
C ASP A 481 -32.95 -5.03 17.07
N ARG A 482 -33.51 -4.34 18.07
CA ARG A 482 -32.83 -3.40 19.01
C ARG A 482 -31.75 -2.50 18.38
N GLY A 483 -32.07 -1.89 17.23
CA GLY A 483 -31.16 -0.98 16.52
C GLY A 483 -30.07 -1.65 15.68
N LYS A 484 -30.05 -2.99 15.54
CA LYS A 484 -29.27 -3.72 14.53
C LYS A 484 -29.70 -3.28 13.14
N TRP A 485 -31.00 -3.29 12.84
CA TRP A 485 -31.58 -2.63 11.67
C TRP A 485 -32.13 -1.25 12.02
N MET A 486 -32.02 -0.31 11.07
CA MET A 486 -32.58 1.03 11.16
C MET A 486 -33.39 1.35 9.90
N LEU A 487 -34.56 1.96 10.07
CA LEU A 487 -35.30 2.57 8.98
C LEU A 487 -34.89 4.04 8.86
N ARG A 488 -34.65 4.54 7.64
CA ARG A 488 -34.40 5.96 7.34
C ARG A 488 -35.09 6.41 6.07
N ILE A 489 -35.79 7.55 6.13
CA ILE A 489 -36.49 8.15 4.99
C ILE A 489 -36.28 9.68 4.96
N PRO A 490 -36.30 10.34 3.79
CA PRO A 490 -36.45 11.78 3.73
C PRO A 490 -37.90 12.21 4.05
N SER A 491 -38.08 13.41 4.60
CA SER A 491 -39.39 14.02 4.95
C SER A 491 -40.39 13.97 3.80
N LEU A 492 -39.94 14.24 2.56
CA LEU A 492 -40.76 14.19 1.34
C LEU A 492 -41.53 12.86 1.17
N LEU A 493 -40.97 11.73 1.61
CA LEU A 493 -41.65 10.44 1.57
C LEU A 493 -42.64 10.26 2.72
N LEU A 494 -42.38 10.83 3.90
CA LEU A 494 -43.33 10.87 5.00
C LEU A 494 -44.57 11.70 4.64
N ASP A 495 -44.37 12.86 4.01
CA ASP A 495 -45.47 13.76 3.61
C ASP A 495 -46.39 13.11 2.57
N GLY A 496 -45.82 12.41 1.58
CA GLY A 496 -46.58 11.58 0.64
C GLY A 496 -47.38 10.47 1.35
N PHE A 497 -46.75 9.76 2.29
CA PHE A 497 -47.44 8.72 3.07
C PHE A 497 -48.56 9.29 3.97
N LYS A 498 -48.36 10.49 4.53
CA LYS A 498 -49.34 11.21 5.36
C LYS A 498 -50.58 11.65 4.56
N ALA A 499 -50.38 12.11 3.32
CA ALA A 499 -51.47 12.38 2.40
C ALA A 499 -52.29 11.10 2.14
N ARG A 500 -51.62 10.01 1.76
CA ARG A 500 -52.28 8.71 1.51
C ARG A 500 -53.00 8.15 2.74
N LEU A 501 -52.41 8.26 3.93
CA LEU A 501 -53.03 7.89 5.21
C LEU A 501 -54.35 8.65 5.49
N SER A 502 -54.46 9.89 5.00
CA SER A 502 -55.67 10.69 5.15
C SER A 502 -56.80 10.22 4.21
N GLU A 503 -56.46 9.75 3.01
CA GLU A 503 -57.41 9.18 2.05
C GLU A 503 -58.01 7.85 2.54
N VAL A 504 -57.17 6.99 3.15
CA VAL A 504 -57.59 5.65 3.60
C VAL A 504 -58.21 5.61 5.01
N LYS A 505 -58.50 6.77 5.62
CA LYS A 505 -58.96 6.89 7.02
C LYS A 505 -60.20 6.05 7.35
N ASN A 506 -61.05 5.79 6.36
CA ASN A 506 -62.29 5.02 6.50
C ASN A 506 -62.17 3.55 6.04
N THR A 507 -60.95 3.03 5.87
CA THR A 507 -60.70 1.64 5.41
C THR A 507 -60.20 0.74 6.54
N LEU A 508 -60.39 -0.57 6.40
CA LEU A 508 -59.90 -1.57 7.36
C LEU A 508 -58.35 -1.53 7.54
N ASN A 509 -57.61 -1.04 6.54
CA ASN A 509 -56.15 -1.01 6.57
C ASN A 509 -55.58 0.21 7.35
N TYR A 510 -56.44 1.16 7.76
CA TYR A 510 -56.01 2.39 8.43
C TYR A 510 -55.18 2.16 9.70
N ALA A 511 -55.54 1.19 10.54
CA ALA A 511 -54.82 0.90 11.78
C ALA A 511 -53.37 0.46 11.53
N GLY A 512 -53.15 -0.41 10.54
CA GLY A 512 -51.81 -0.86 10.15
C GLY A 512 -50.98 0.27 9.52
N MET A 513 -51.60 1.08 8.66
CA MET A 513 -50.94 2.26 8.08
C MET A 513 -50.60 3.33 9.12
N LEU A 514 -51.44 3.52 10.13
CA LEU A 514 -51.17 4.46 11.23
C LEU A 514 -49.98 3.99 12.09
N GLU A 515 -49.83 2.69 12.33
CA GLU A 515 -48.62 2.16 12.97
C GLU A 515 -47.37 2.39 12.10
N MET A 516 -47.44 2.08 10.79
CA MET A 516 -46.34 2.33 9.86
C MET A 516 -45.97 3.81 9.80
N TYR A 517 -46.94 4.73 9.75
CA TYR A 517 -46.70 6.18 9.78
C TYR A 517 -45.96 6.62 11.05
N ASN A 518 -46.34 6.12 12.22
CA ASN A 518 -45.65 6.46 13.47
C ASN A 518 -44.20 5.96 13.50
N GLN A 519 -43.92 4.80 12.89
CA GLN A 519 -42.54 4.30 12.73
C GLN A 519 -41.75 5.12 11.69
N LEU A 520 -42.36 5.47 10.55
CA LEU A 520 -41.78 6.33 9.51
C LEU A 520 -41.45 7.73 10.06
N LYS A 521 -42.36 8.33 10.86
CA LYS A 521 -42.18 9.63 11.50
C LYS A 521 -40.95 9.67 12.41
N ASN A 522 -40.70 8.61 13.17
CA ASN A 522 -39.53 8.47 14.03
C ASN A 522 -38.25 8.06 13.26
N SER A 523 -38.36 7.89 11.94
CA SER A 523 -37.29 7.45 11.03
C SER A 523 -36.90 8.52 10.00
N VAL A 524 -37.42 9.74 10.11
CA VAL A 524 -37.08 10.84 9.19
C VAL A 524 -35.64 11.27 9.40
N GLU A 525 -34.91 11.40 8.31
CA GLU A 525 -33.56 11.94 8.28
C GLU A 525 -33.34 12.70 6.96
N ASP A 526 -33.41 14.03 7.01
CA ASP A 526 -33.33 14.87 5.83
C ASP A 526 -31.90 15.14 5.38
N ILE A 527 -31.54 14.57 4.23
CA ILE A 527 -30.27 14.81 3.55
C ILE A 527 -30.59 15.40 2.18
N ARG A 528 -30.10 16.62 1.91
CA ARG A 528 -30.32 17.32 0.63
C ARG A 528 -29.68 16.53 -0.52
N CYS A 529 -30.50 15.90 -1.35
CA CYS A 529 -30.05 15.06 -2.47
C CYS A 529 -31.10 15.06 -3.60
N ARG A 530 -30.69 14.70 -4.82
CA ARG A 530 -31.56 14.74 -6.02
C ARG A 530 -32.28 13.42 -6.32
N SER A 531 -31.90 12.33 -5.66
CA SER A 531 -32.45 10.99 -5.93
C SER A 531 -32.33 10.08 -4.70
N ILE A 532 -33.15 9.02 -4.65
CA ILE A 532 -33.10 8.01 -3.57
C ILE A 532 -31.78 7.21 -3.57
N GLY A 533 -31.14 7.05 -4.74
CA GLY A 533 -29.79 6.47 -4.83
C GLY A 533 -28.74 7.38 -4.18
N SER A 534 -28.79 8.69 -4.48
CA SER A 534 -27.94 9.69 -3.81
C SER A 534 -28.19 9.73 -2.31
N TYR A 535 -29.45 9.63 -1.86
CA TYR A 535 -29.81 9.53 -0.44
C TYR A 535 -29.15 8.32 0.23
N MET A 536 -29.20 7.14 -0.40
CA MET A 536 -28.58 5.93 0.12
C MET A 536 -27.05 6.04 0.17
N CYS A 537 -26.40 6.67 -0.81
CA CYS A 537 -24.95 6.93 -0.73
C CYS A 537 -24.57 7.83 0.46
N MET A 538 -25.39 8.84 0.79
CA MET A 538 -25.16 9.69 1.97
C MET A 538 -25.42 8.94 3.28
N LEU A 539 -26.48 8.12 3.35
CA LEU A 539 -26.71 7.23 4.50
C LEU A 539 -25.55 6.24 4.71
N ARG A 540 -24.97 5.70 3.63
CA ARG A 540 -23.75 4.89 3.68
C ARG A 540 -22.60 5.65 4.31
N GLN A 541 -22.28 6.85 3.80
CA GLN A 541 -21.22 7.70 4.34
C GLN A 541 -21.42 8.06 5.83
N LYS A 542 -22.66 8.19 6.29
CA LYS A 542 -22.96 8.47 7.71
C LYS A 542 -22.87 7.23 8.62
N TYR A 543 -23.31 6.07 8.13
CA TYR A 543 -23.54 4.90 8.98
C TYR A 543 -22.59 3.70 8.74
N PHE A 544 -21.68 3.74 7.76
CA PHE A 544 -20.76 2.61 7.45
C PHE A 544 -19.94 2.12 8.64
N ALA A 545 -19.61 2.99 9.61
CA ALA A 545 -18.86 2.60 10.80
C ALA A 545 -19.60 1.55 11.66
N HIS A 546 -20.93 1.58 11.63
CA HIS A 546 -21.79 0.77 12.51
C HIS A 546 -22.68 -0.21 11.75
N LYS A 547 -23.01 0.08 10.48
CA LYS A 547 -23.99 -0.66 9.68
C LYS A 547 -23.34 -1.36 8.50
N ARG A 548 -23.71 -2.63 8.30
CA ARG A 548 -23.16 -3.49 7.26
C ARG A 548 -23.95 -3.40 5.96
N PHE A 549 -25.27 -3.54 6.04
CA PHE A 549 -26.17 -3.58 4.89
C PHE A 549 -26.89 -2.25 4.67
N PHE A 550 -27.24 -1.96 3.42
CA PHE A 550 -27.83 -0.68 3.02
C PHE A 550 -28.74 -0.93 1.81
N TYR A 551 -30.05 -0.96 2.03
CA TYR A 551 -31.02 -1.41 1.03
C TYR A 551 -32.09 -0.37 0.72
N ILE A 552 -32.39 -0.22 -0.56
CA ILE A 552 -33.56 0.51 -1.05
C ILE A 552 -34.64 -0.52 -1.33
N VAL A 553 -35.73 -0.47 -0.56
CA VAL A 553 -36.89 -1.32 -0.76
C VAL A 553 -37.73 -0.71 -1.88
N ASN A 554 -37.92 -1.46 -2.97
CA ASN A 554 -38.59 -0.99 -4.18
C ASN A 554 -39.55 -2.04 -4.75
N ASP A 555 -40.36 -1.67 -5.74
CA ASP A 555 -41.26 -2.57 -6.47
C ASP A 555 -40.56 -3.41 -7.56
N SER A 556 -39.30 -3.07 -7.88
CA SER A 556 -38.56 -3.60 -9.02
C SER A 556 -37.07 -3.77 -8.69
N CYS A 557 -36.51 -4.95 -8.99
CA CYS A 557 -35.12 -5.31 -8.70
C CYS A 557 -34.12 -4.82 -9.76
N CYS A 558 -33.83 -3.53 -9.71
CA CYS A 558 -32.88 -2.87 -10.62
C CYS A 558 -31.57 -2.46 -9.90
N GLY A 559 -30.78 -3.43 -9.45
CA GLY A 559 -29.43 -3.22 -8.88
C GLY A 559 -29.21 -3.97 -7.55
N GLU A 560 -27.95 -4.19 -7.17
CA GLU A 560 -27.56 -5.00 -5.98
C GLU A 560 -28.21 -4.50 -4.68
N ASP A 561 -28.30 -3.18 -4.54
CA ASP A 561 -28.79 -2.46 -3.36
C ASP A 561 -30.31 -2.33 -3.32
N ILE A 562 -31.00 -2.68 -4.41
CA ILE A 562 -32.46 -2.61 -4.51
C ILE A 562 -33.03 -3.99 -4.22
N LYS A 563 -33.90 -4.09 -3.21
CA LYS A 563 -34.60 -5.33 -2.86
C LYS A 563 -36.09 -5.13 -3.06
N THR A 564 -36.75 -6.04 -3.77
CA THR A 564 -38.20 -6.17 -3.66
C THR A 564 -38.55 -6.87 -2.34
N PRO A 565 -39.65 -6.48 -1.67
CA PRO A 565 -40.18 -7.22 -0.52
C PRO A 565 -40.47 -8.71 -0.81
N GLU A 566 -40.66 -9.09 -2.08
CA GLU A 566 -40.90 -10.47 -2.50
C GLU A 566 -39.63 -11.33 -2.72
N GLU A 567 -38.44 -10.73 -2.85
CA GLU A 567 -37.23 -11.48 -3.23
C GLU A 567 -36.42 -12.04 -2.06
N ARG A 568 -36.00 -13.30 -2.24
CA ARG A 568 -34.99 -13.99 -1.44
C ARG A 568 -33.79 -14.29 -2.35
N PRO A 569 -32.54 -14.03 -1.95
CA PRO A 569 -31.44 -13.86 -2.93
C PRO A 569 -30.74 -15.16 -3.37
N PHE A 570 -30.65 -15.35 -4.70
CA PHE A 570 -29.58 -15.93 -5.55
C PHE A 570 -30.15 -16.19 -6.98
N VAL A 571 -29.47 -15.98 -8.12
CA VAL A 571 -28.13 -15.41 -8.40
C VAL A 571 -28.08 -14.81 -9.85
N TRP A 572 -26.90 -14.40 -10.34
CA TRP A 572 -26.62 -13.48 -11.48
C TRP A 572 -26.65 -14.04 -12.92
N TRP A 573 -26.78 -13.16 -13.94
CA TRP A 573 -25.78 -12.89 -15.04
C TRP A 573 -26.28 -11.94 -16.17
N ARG A 574 -25.61 -10.79 -16.44
CA ARG A 574 -25.09 -10.29 -17.76
C ARG A 574 -24.81 -8.76 -17.83
N VAL A 575 -23.85 -8.39 -18.69
CA VAL A 575 -23.32 -7.02 -18.94
C VAL A 575 -23.70 -6.54 -20.35
N TYR A 576 -23.78 -5.22 -20.56
CA TYR A 576 -24.02 -4.55 -21.87
C TYR A 576 -23.04 -3.37 -22.14
N LEU A 577 -22.90 -3.02 -23.43
CA LEU A 577 -22.14 -1.88 -24.03
C LEU A 577 -20.60 -2.03 -24.08
N LEU A 578 -19.85 -1.56 -25.10
CA LEU A 578 -20.13 -0.60 -26.19
C LEU A 578 -19.91 -1.16 -27.64
N PRO A 579 -20.45 -0.48 -28.69
CA PRO A 579 -20.14 -0.72 -30.10
C PRO A 579 -19.05 0.22 -30.69
N SER A 580 -18.69 -0.02 -31.97
CA SER A 580 -17.99 0.89 -32.93
C SER A 580 -16.54 0.55 -33.37
N CYS A 581 -16.25 -0.71 -33.73
CA CYS A 581 -15.19 -1.02 -34.71
C CYS A 581 -15.38 -2.40 -35.38
N ARG A 582 -15.68 -2.43 -36.69
CA ARG A 582 -16.01 -3.68 -37.42
C ARG A 582 -14.84 -4.68 -37.47
N HIS A 583 -13.61 -4.18 -37.64
CA HIS A 583 -12.40 -5.01 -37.74
C HIS A 583 -11.97 -5.61 -36.38
N ILE A 584 -12.04 -4.83 -35.29
CA ILE A 584 -11.74 -5.29 -33.92
C ILE A 584 -12.77 -6.36 -33.49
N ARG A 585 -14.04 -6.20 -33.86
CA ARG A 585 -15.11 -7.17 -33.56
C ARG A 585 -14.87 -8.55 -34.19
N GLU A 586 -14.30 -8.62 -35.41
CA GLU A 586 -13.94 -9.91 -36.02
C GLU A 586 -12.65 -10.50 -35.44
N LEU A 587 -11.65 -9.67 -35.14
CA LEU A 587 -10.42 -10.12 -34.46
C LEU A 587 -10.73 -10.77 -33.10
N PHE A 588 -11.60 -10.14 -32.29
CA PHE A 588 -12.09 -10.71 -31.03
C PHE A 588 -12.93 -11.98 -31.23
N ARG A 589 -13.76 -12.07 -32.29
CA ARG A 589 -14.55 -13.28 -32.58
C ARG A 589 -13.69 -14.50 -32.89
N VAL A 590 -12.52 -14.28 -33.50
CA VAL A 590 -11.49 -15.29 -33.76
C VAL A 590 -10.72 -15.64 -32.49
N LEU A 591 -10.22 -14.64 -31.76
CA LEU A 591 -9.39 -14.84 -30.56
C LEU A 591 -10.17 -15.45 -29.37
N CYS A 592 -11.48 -15.22 -29.27
CA CYS A 592 -12.34 -15.83 -28.25
C CYS A 592 -13.05 -17.11 -28.73
N ALA A 593 -12.57 -17.76 -29.78
CA ALA A 593 -13.06 -19.08 -30.18
C ALA A 593 -12.39 -20.18 -29.34
N PRO A 594 -13.11 -21.27 -28.98
CA PRO A 594 -12.47 -22.50 -28.54
C PRO A 594 -11.40 -22.94 -29.54
N GLU A 595 -10.26 -23.45 -29.06
CA GLU A 595 -9.06 -23.74 -29.85
C GLU A 595 -9.35 -24.61 -31.08
N ASN A 596 -10.18 -25.64 -30.89
CA ASN A 596 -10.68 -26.55 -31.92
C ASN A 596 -11.65 -25.92 -32.95
N LYS A 597 -12.12 -24.68 -32.74
CA LYS A 597 -12.96 -23.90 -33.67
C LYS A 597 -12.28 -22.63 -34.19
N MET A 598 -11.06 -22.33 -33.74
CA MET A 598 -10.32 -21.13 -34.14
C MET A 598 -9.96 -21.19 -35.64
N LYS A 599 -9.51 -22.35 -36.14
CA LYS A 599 -9.24 -22.57 -37.58
C LYS A 599 -10.47 -22.34 -38.46
N ASP A 600 -11.63 -22.85 -38.06
CA ASP A 600 -12.86 -22.73 -38.86
C ASP A 600 -13.38 -21.29 -38.91
N LYS A 601 -13.31 -20.55 -37.79
CA LYS A 601 -13.67 -19.12 -37.79
C LYS A 601 -12.68 -18.27 -38.59
N ILE A 602 -11.38 -18.57 -38.55
CA ILE A 602 -10.40 -17.92 -39.43
C ILE A 602 -10.78 -18.18 -40.90
N ALA A 603 -11.09 -19.43 -41.26
CA ALA A 603 -11.53 -19.78 -42.62
C ALA A 603 -12.87 -19.15 -43.02
N GLU A 604 -13.79 -18.90 -42.08
CA GLU A 604 -15.06 -18.18 -42.31
C GLU A 604 -14.83 -16.67 -42.53
N CYS A 605 -14.04 -16.02 -41.68
CA CYS A 605 -13.65 -14.61 -41.85
C CYS A 605 -12.86 -14.40 -43.15
N CYS A 606 -11.97 -15.32 -43.51
CA CYS A 606 -11.23 -15.28 -44.78
C CYS A 606 -12.16 -15.44 -46.00
N ARG A 607 -13.14 -16.36 -45.97
CA ARG A 607 -14.14 -16.50 -47.05
C ARG A 607 -14.96 -15.23 -47.24
N ARG A 608 -15.33 -14.53 -46.17
CA ARG A 608 -16.03 -13.23 -46.25
C ARG A 608 -15.17 -12.06 -46.75
N ALA A 609 -13.84 -12.18 -46.74
CA ALA A 609 -12.92 -11.11 -47.14
C ALA A 609 -12.55 -11.13 -48.64
N GLY A 610 -13.06 -12.08 -49.42
CA GLY A 610 -12.96 -12.06 -50.89
C GLY A 610 -11.55 -12.24 -51.47
N LYS A 611 -10.58 -12.74 -50.70
CA LYS A 611 -9.21 -13.03 -51.19
C LYS A 611 -8.76 -14.43 -50.77
N THR A 612 -8.13 -15.14 -51.70
CA THR A 612 -7.61 -16.50 -51.49
C THR A 612 -6.51 -16.49 -50.42
N ALA A 613 -6.76 -17.20 -49.32
CA ALA A 613 -5.90 -17.23 -48.13
C ALA A 613 -4.40 -17.51 -48.39
N PRO A 614 -3.97 -18.37 -49.34
CA PRO A 614 -2.56 -18.66 -49.56
C PRO A 614 -1.70 -17.44 -49.88
N ALA A 615 -2.25 -16.39 -50.50
CA ALA A 615 -1.47 -15.20 -50.86
C ALA A 615 -1.21 -14.27 -49.66
N VAL A 616 -2.18 -14.10 -48.76
CA VAL A 616 -2.05 -13.20 -47.60
C VAL A 616 -1.35 -13.91 -46.44
N TYR A 617 -1.69 -15.17 -46.15
CA TYR A 617 -0.94 -15.97 -45.18
C TYR A 617 0.45 -16.34 -45.71
N GLY A 618 0.60 -16.60 -47.01
CA GLY A 618 1.90 -16.82 -47.65
C GLY A 618 2.82 -15.62 -47.50
N CYS A 619 2.42 -14.43 -47.99
CA CYS A 619 3.27 -13.24 -47.89
C CYS A 619 3.57 -12.77 -46.45
N VAL A 620 2.73 -13.11 -45.46
CA VAL A 620 2.98 -12.74 -44.05
C VAL A 620 3.80 -13.80 -43.29
N LEU A 621 3.78 -15.07 -43.69
CA LEU A 621 4.49 -16.15 -42.98
C LEU A 621 5.76 -16.66 -43.68
N SER A 622 5.88 -16.53 -45.01
CA SER A 622 6.96 -17.19 -45.78
C SER A 622 8.36 -16.55 -45.65
N GLY A 623 8.52 -15.53 -44.78
CA GLY A 623 9.75 -14.77 -44.63
C GLY A 623 10.34 -14.70 -43.21
N TYR A 624 9.74 -15.37 -42.22
CA TYR A 624 10.10 -15.20 -40.80
C TYR A 624 10.48 -16.52 -40.11
N SER A 625 11.33 -16.44 -39.09
CA SER A 625 11.77 -17.62 -38.34
C SER A 625 10.63 -18.21 -37.51
N VAL A 626 10.69 -19.51 -37.21
CA VAL A 626 9.75 -20.13 -36.26
C VAL A 626 9.86 -19.47 -34.88
N LEU A 627 11.06 -19.00 -34.50
CA LEU A 627 11.28 -18.34 -33.22
C LEU A 627 10.56 -16.99 -33.13
N ASP A 628 10.55 -16.18 -34.20
CA ASP A 628 9.83 -14.89 -34.21
C ASP A 628 8.32 -15.10 -34.00
N HIS A 629 7.76 -16.19 -34.50
CA HIS A 629 6.37 -16.59 -34.24
C HIS A 629 6.15 -17.05 -32.80
N VAL A 630 7.03 -17.90 -32.26
CA VAL A 630 6.95 -18.36 -30.86
C VAL A 630 7.04 -17.17 -29.89
N LEU A 631 7.95 -16.21 -30.16
CA LEU A 631 8.05 -14.95 -29.41
C LEU A 631 6.77 -14.13 -29.54
N PHE A 632 6.23 -13.96 -30.75
CA PHE A 632 4.99 -13.22 -30.96
C PHE A 632 3.80 -13.82 -30.18
N PHE A 633 3.60 -15.15 -30.26
CA PHE A 633 2.54 -15.82 -29.51
C PHE A 633 2.78 -15.81 -27.99
N SER A 634 4.04 -15.87 -27.53
CA SER A 634 4.38 -15.75 -26.11
C SER A 634 4.08 -14.34 -25.57
N VAL A 635 4.40 -13.30 -26.34
CA VAL A 635 4.06 -11.90 -26.02
C VAL A 635 2.54 -11.72 -26.04
N LEU A 636 1.83 -12.27 -27.04
CA LEU A 636 0.36 -12.18 -27.11
C LEU A 636 -0.32 -12.90 -25.94
N ALA A 637 0.16 -14.08 -25.54
CA ALA A 637 -0.31 -14.78 -24.35
C ALA A 637 -0.03 -13.96 -23.07
N HIS A 638 1.14 -13.33 -22.97
CA HIS A 638 1.47 -12.42 -21.87
C HIS A 638 0.49 -11.24 -21.79
N LEU A 639 0.16 -10.60 -22.93
CA LEU A 639 -0.86 -9.53 -22.98
C LEU A 639 -2.22 -10.02 -22.46
N CYS A 640 -2.70 -11.17 -22.97
CA CYS A 640 -3.99 -11.72 -22.57
C CYS A 640 -4.10 -12.04 -21.07
N ILE A 641 -2.97 -12.35 -20.41
CA ILE A 641 -2.92 -12.68 -18.98
C ILE A 641 -2.66 -11.44 -18.11
N ALA A 642 -1.80 -10.52 -18.56
CA ALA A 642 -1.27 -9.44 -17.73
C ALA A 642 -1.97 -8.08 -17.93
N TYR A 643 -2.56 -7.81 -19.09
CA TYR A 643 -3.06 -6.48 -19.42
C TYR A 643 -4.54 -6.33 -19.05
N GLY A 644 -4.84 -5.28 -18.28
CA GLY A 644 -6.20 -4.80 -18.06
C GLY A 644 -6.75 -4.07 -19.30
N SER A 645 -8.03 -3.69 -19.24
CA SER A 645 -8.71 -3.00 -20.34
C SER A 645 -8.03 -1.68 -20.75
N GLN A 646 -7.43 -0.96 -19.79
CA GLN A 646 -6.68 0.26 -20.06
C GLN A 646 -5.40 -0.02 -20.85
N GLN A 647 -4.56 -0.98 -20.42
CA GLN A 647 -3.33 -1.32 -21.13
C GLN A 647 -3.61 -1.91 -22.52
N TRP A 648 -4.72 -2.63 -22.69
CA TRP A 648 -5.19 -3.05 -24.01
C TRP A 648 -5.59 -1.88 -24.92
N LEU A 649 -6.26 -0.85 -24.38
CA LEU A 649 -6.59 0.37 -25.12
C LEU A 649 -5.31 1.12 -25.53
N SER A 650 -4.38 1.33 -24.59
CA SER A 650 -3.09 1.96 -24.85
C SER A 650 -2.28 1.19 -25.91
N PHE A 651 -2.21 -0.13 -25.81
CA PHE A 651 -1.59 -0.98 -26.84
C PHE A 651 -2.22 -0.77 -28.22
N LEU A 652 -3.56 -0.75 -28.33
CA LEU A 652 -4.26 -0.53 -29.60
C LEU A 652 -4.00 0.87 -30.17
N LEU A 653 -3.92 1.90 -29.32
CA LEU A 653 -3.59 3.27 -29.71
C LEU A 653 -2.15 3.38 -30.22
N PHE A 654 -1.16 2.80 -29.52
CA PHE A 654 0.22 2.75 -30.01
C PHE A 654 0.33 1.93 -31.30
N PHE A 655 -0.32 0.77 -31.38
CA PHE A 655 -0.26 -0.06 -32.57
C PHE A 655 -0.85 0.64 -33.80
N ALA A 656 -1.94 1.41 -33.62
CA ALA A 656 -2.48 2.29 -34.64
C ALA A 656 -1.50 3.42 -35.02
N ALA A 657 -0.89 4.10 -34.05
CA ALA A 657 0.10 5.16 -34.30
C ALA A 657 1.34 4.66 -35.07
N PHE A 658 1.91 3.52 -34.68
CA PHE A 658 3.02 2.91 -35.40
C PHE A 658 2.62 2.25 -36.72
N TYR A 659 1.32 2.06 -36.99
CA TYR A 659 0.85 1.49 -38.26
C TYR A 659 1.26 2.34 -39.47
N ASP A 660 1.44 3.65 -39.28
CA ASP A 660 1.87 4.61 -40.31
C ASP A 660 3.40 4.76 -40.43
N CYS A 661 4.16 4.02 -39.61
CA CYS A 661 5.63 3.91 -39.68
C CYS A 661 6.10 2.71 -40.55
N ARG A 662 5.30 2.28 -41.54
CA ARG A 662 5.54 1.04 -42.32
C ARG A 662 6.89 0.96 -43.03
N GLN A 663 7.49 2.10 -43.38
CA GLN A 663 8.76 2.16 -44.11
C GLN A 663 9.99 1.90 -43.24
N SER A 664 9.88 1.99 -41.91
CA SER A 664 11.03 1.92 -40.99
C SER A 664 10.98 0.75 -40.00
N LEU A 665 9.82 0.10 -39.82
CA LEU A 665 9.62 -0.96 -38.83
C LEU A 665 8.80 -2.14 -39.37
N LEU A 666 9.27 -3.35 -39.10
CA LEU A 666 8.52 -4.59 -39.36
C LEU A 666 7.22 -4.65 -38.55
N MET A 667 6.27 -5.50 -38.95
CA MET A 667 4.99 -5.61 -38.24
C MET A 667 5.17 -6.12 -36.81
N TYR A 668 6.07 -7.10 -36.60
CA TYR A 668 6.43 -7.61 -35.27
C TYR A 668 7.13 -6.54 -34.41
N GLU A 669 8.03 -5.76 -34.98
CA GLU A 669 8.71 -4.66 -34.27
C GLU A 669 7.72 -3.60 -33.79
N ARG A 670 6.75 -3.23 -34.63
CA ARG A 670 5.66 -2.30 -34.25
C ARG A 670 4.77 -2.88 -33.16
N PHE A 671 4.44 -4.18 -33.24
CA PHE A 671 3.71 -4.88 -32.20
C PHE A 671 4.49 -4.85 -30.87
N TYR A 672 5.75 -5.28 -30.86
CA TYR A 672 6.62 -5.30 -29.69
C TYR A 672 6.83 -3.91 -29.07
N ILE A 673 7.08 -2.88 -29.87
CA ILE A 673 7.15 -1.49 -29.40
C ILE A 673 5.81 -1.08 -28.74
N SER A 674 4.67 -1.33 -29.39
CA SER A 674 3.35 -0.96 -28.83
C SER A 674 3.05 -1.68 -27.51
N VAL A 675 3.48 -2.94 -27.38
CA VAL A 675 3.41 -3.71 -26.13
C VAL A 675 4.27 -3.05 -25.05
N SER A 676 5.54 -2.83 -25.34
CA SER A 676 6.49 -2.24 -24.39
C SER A 676 6.07 -0.84 -23.92
N LEU A 677 5.54 -0.01 -24.83
CA LEU A 677 5.04 1.33 -24.52
C LEU A 677 3.79 1.29 -23.63
N ALA A 678 2.83 0.40 -23.90
CA ALA A 678 1.67 0.20 -23.02
C ALA A 678 2.05 -0.35 -21.64
N HIS A 679 3.14 -1.13 -21.54
CA HIS A 679 3.69 -1.54 -20.25
C HIS A 679 4.29 -0.34 -19.50
N VAL A 680 5.15 0.44 -20.17
CA VAL A 680 5.80 1.64 -19.62
C VAL A 680 4.78 2.67 -19.14
N GLU A 681 3.74 2.94 -19.92
CA GLU A 681 2.64 3.84 -19.53
C GLU A 681 1.97 3.39 -18.22
N SER A 682 1.79 2.07 -18.04
CA SER A 682 1.19 1.51 -16.82
C SER A 682 2.12 1.57 -15.60
N CYS A 683 3.43 1.67 -15.81
CA CYS A 683 4.44 1.73 -14.75
C CYS A 683 4.88 3.17 -14.41
N MET A 684 4.77 4.12 -15.34
CA MET A 684 5.17 5.52 -15.12
C MET A 684 4.23 6.26 -14.16
N GLU A 685 4.81 7.03 -13.24
CA GLU A 685 4.01 7.90 -12.37
C GLU A 685 3.42 9.12 -13.11
N ASN A 686 4.08 9.58 -14.17
CA ASN A 686 3.73 10.78 -14.91
C ASN A 686 3.49 10.49 -16.41
N SER A 687 2.41 9.75 -16.70
CA SER A 687 2.01 9.40 -18.08
C SER A 687 1.77 10.61 -18.99
N LYS A 688 1.55 11.81 -18.43
CA LYS A 688 1.40 13.07 -19.19
C LYS A 688 2.60 13.37 -20.08
N VAL A 689 3.84 13.21 -19.60
CA VAL A 689 5.07 13.44 -20.38
C VAL A 689 5.16 12.44 -21.56
N PHE A 690 4.69 11.22 -21.34
CA PHE A 690 4.64 10.17 -22.34
C PHE A 690 3.60 10.48 -23.43
N TYR A 691 2.40 10.91 -23.06
CA TYR A 691 1.38 11.37 -24.01
C TYR A 691 1.82 12.62 -24.80
N VAL A 692 2.52 13.58 -24.19
CA VAL A 692 3.12 14.72 -24.90
C VAL A 692 4.11 14.23 -25.96
N THR A 693 5.03 13.34 -25.58
CA THR A 693 6.01 12.76 -26.52
C THR A 693 5.32 12.00 -27.66
N HIS A 694 4.22 11.32 -27.39
CA HIS A 694 3.44 10.59 -28.39
C HIS A 694 2.61 11.50 -29.30
N ALA A 695 2.00 12.57 -28.78
CA ALA A 695 1.28 13.58 -29.56
C ALA A 695 2.22 14.27 -30.56
N LEU A 696 3.44 14.62 -30.13
CA LEU A 696 4.49 15.20 -30.98
C LEU A 696 4.98 14.24 -32.09
N LEU A 697 4.96 12.93 -31.83
CA LEU A 697 5.29 11.91 -32.84
C LEU A 697 4.15 11.68 -33.85
N LEU A 698 2.90 11.95 -33.44
CA LEU A 698 1.70 11.83 -34.27
C LEU A 698 1.44 13.07 -35.15
N GLU A 699 1.67 14.29 -34.64
CA GLU A 699 1.55 15.52 -35.43
C GLU A 699 2.72 15.72 -36.40
N ARG A 700 2.77 14.85 -37.42
CA ARG A 700 3.65 15.00 -38.58
C ARG A 700 3.22 16.17 -39.48
N LYS A 701 3.63 17.39 -39.11
CA LYS A 701 3.74 18.52 -40.05
C LYS A 701 5.20 18.96 -40.16
N GLU A 702 5.59 19.45 -41.34
CA GLU A 702 7.00 19.65 -41.73
C GLU A 702 7.70 20.85 -41.05
N HIS A 703 7.10 21.43 -40.01
CA HIS A 703 7.57 22.66 -39.38
C HIS A 703 7.80 22.46 -37.87
N THR A 704 9.04 22.64 -37.44
CA THR A 704 9.44 22.62 -36.02
C THR A 704 8.69 23.63 -35.15
N LEU A 705 8.12 24.69 -35.75
CA LEU A 705 7.27 25.65 -35.05
C LEU A 705 5.92 25.04 -34.64
N ASP A 706 5.32 24.21 -35.51
CA ASP A 706 4.07 23.50 -35.24
C ASP A 706 4.28 22.46 -34.15
N SER A 707 5.42 21.76 -34.12
CA SER A 707 5.76 20.83 -33.03
C SER A 707 5.92 21.56 -31.68
N VAL A 708 6.44 22.78 -31.65
CA VAL A 708 6.52 23.60 -30.42
C VAL A 708 5.15 24.13 -30.00
N LEU A 709 4.31 24.55 -30.96
CA LEU A 709 2.92 24.94 -30.71
C LEU A 709 2.08 23.76 -30.20
N CYS A 710 2.27 22.56 -30.76
CA CYS A 710 1.71 21.31 -30.28
C CYS A 710 2.16 21.04 -28.84
N LEU A 711 3.46 21.19 -28.53
CA LEU A 711 3.99 21.01 -27.18
C LEU A 711 3.31 21.96 -26.17
N ILE A 712 3.10 23.22 -26.56
CA ILE A 712 2.38 24.23 -25.75
C ILE A 712 0.88 23.90 -25.63
N GLN A 713 0.21 23.50 -26.72
CA GLN A 713 -1.19 23.08 -26.68
C GLN A 713 -1.38 21.80 -25.84
N THR A 714 -0.42 20.89 -25.87
CA THR A 714 -0.44 19.65 -25.08
C THR A 714 -0.10 19.91 -23.61
N GLN A 715 0.76 20.90 -23.30
CA GLN A 715 0.89 21.43 -21.93
C GLN A 715 -0.44 21.95 -21.38
N LEU A 716 -1.18 22.72 -22.19
CA LEU A 716 -2.48 23.28 -21.83
C LEU A 716 -3.56 22.19 -21.69
N LEU A 717 -3.60 21.20 -22.59
CA LEU A 717 -4.58 20.11 -22.58
C LEU A 717 -4.38 19.10 -21.44
N PHE A 718 -3.14 18.84 -21.03
CA PHE A 718 -2.84 17.86 -19.98
C PHE A 718 -2.50 18.49 -18.63
N GLU A 719 -2.60 19.82 -18.47
CA GLU A 719 -2.18 20.55 -17.27
C GLU A 719 -0.75 20.16 -16.81
N CYS A 720 0.14 19.89 -17.75
CA CYS A 720 1.47 19.37 -17.45
C CYS A 720 2.40 20.55 -17.17
N ASN A 721 2.57 20.90 -15.89
CA ASN A 721 3.44 22.00 -15.48
C ASN A 721 4.93 21.60 -15.63
N ILE A 722 5.44 21.71 -16.86
CA ILE A 722 6.85 21.45 -17.20
C ILE A 722 7.80 22.33 -16.38
N ALA A 723 7.41 23.55 -15.98
CA ALA A 723 8.23 24.38 -15.11
C ALA A 723 8.41 23.74 -13.72
N ASN A 724 7.37 23.08 -13.17
CA ASN A 724 7.49 22.30 -11.94
C ASN A 724 8.36 21.05 -12.13
N GLU A 725 8.27 20.34 -13.26
CA GLU A 725 9.13 19.17 -13.51
C GLU A 725 10.60 19.56 -13.74
N ILE A 726 10.86 20.68 -14.43
CA ILE A 726 12.22 21.26 -14.55
C ILE A 726 12.73 21.72 -13.19
N ALA A 727 11.89 22.38 -12.37
CA ALA A 727 12.26 22.78 -11.02
C ALA A 727 12.54 21.56 -10.11
N ARG A 728 11.74 20.50 -10.23
CA ARG A 728 11.95 19.22 -9.56
C ARG A 728 13.26 18.58 -9.99
N LEU A 729 13.53 18.45 -11.28
CA LEU A 729 14.79 17.93 -11.80
C LEU A 729 15.99 18.77 -11.34
N ALA A 730 15.87 20.11 -11.35
CA ALA A 730 16.92 21.00 -10.84
C ALA A 730 17.15 20.84 -9.33
N LEU A 731 16.10 20.58 -8.55
CA LEU A 731 16.23 20.23 -7.13
C LEU A 731 16.86 18.85 -6.95
N GLU A 732 16.44 17.83 -7.69
CA GLU A 732 17.02 16.48 -7.63
C GLU A 732 18.51 16.46 -8.04
N ILE A 733 18.90 17.26 -9.06
CA ILE A 733 20.31 17.51 -9.41
C ILE A 733 21.06 18.24 -8.28
N ARG A 734 20.42 19.21 -7.61
CA ARG A 734 21.04 19.94 -6.49
C ARG A 734 21.25 19.05 -5.26
N TYR A 735 20.30 18.17 -4.95
CA TYR A 735 20.41 17.24 -3.81
C TYR A 735 21.39 16.09 -4.10
N ASN A 736 21.41 15.57 -5.33
CA ASN A 736 22.29 14.47 -5.75
C ASN A 736 23.44 14.97 -6.62
N PHE A 737 24.01 16.14 -6.29
CA PHE A 737 25.06 16.77 -7.11
C PHE A 737 26.32 15.90 -7.31
N PRO A 738 26.81 15.10 -6.34
CA PRO A 738 27.92 14.18 -6.57
C PRO A 738 27.63 13.14 -7.65
N ASP A 739 26.43 12.56 -7.64
CA ASP A 739 25.99 11.57 -8.62
C ASP A 739 25.80 12.22 -9.99
N PHE A 740 25.19 13.41 -10.03
CA PHE A 740 25.09 14.21 -11.26
C PHE A 740 26.47 14.52 -11.85
N ALA A 741 27.44 14.93 -11.03
CA ALA A 741 28.81 15.21 -11.48
C ALA A 741 29.52 13.94 -11.97
N HIS A 742 29.25 12.78 -11.36
CA HIS A 742 29.77 11.49 -11.82
C HIS A 742 29.17 11.09 -13.17
N ILE A 743 27.84 11.18 -13.34
CA ILE A 743 27.15 10.93 -14.60
C ILE A 743 27.66 11.88 -15.69
N LEU A 744 27.81 13.18 -15.38
CA LEU A 744 28.34 14.18 -16.31
C LEU A 744 29.78 13.85 -16.74
N LEU A 745 30.62 13.39 -15.82
CA LEU A 745 31.99 12.93 -16.13
C LEU A 745 31.97 11.69 -17.03
N GLN A 746 31.12 10.70 -16.74
CA GLN A 746 30.96 9.51 -17.59
C GLN A 746 30.48 9.89 -19.00
N VAL A 747 29.47 10.75 -19.11
CA VAL A 747 28.94 11.28 -20.39
C VAL A 747 30.03 12.04 -21.14
N LEU A 748 30.83 12.87 -20.47
CA LEU A 748 31.94 13.61 -21.08
C LEU A 748 33.03 12.67 -21.62
N VAL A 749 33.47 11.69 -20.81
CA VAL A 749 34.44 10.66 -21.24
C VAL A 749 33.89 9.89 -22.45
N CYS A 750 32.62 9.51 -22.41
CA CYS A 750 31.97 8.83 -23.54
C CYS A 750 31.89 9.73 -24.78
N ALA A 751 31.56 11.01 -24.64
CA ALA A 751 31.54 11.97 -25.75
C ALA A 751 32.93 12.15 -26.38
N ILE A 752 34.00 12.18 -25.57
CA ILE A 752 35.39 12.22 -26.05
C ILE A 752 35.73 10.94 -26.82
N VAL A 753 35.37 9.76 -26.30
CA VAL A 753 35.58 8.48 -26.99
C VAL A 753 34.81 8.42 -28.32
N GLN A 754 33.55 8.86 -28.34
CA GLN A 754 32.76 8.94 -29.58
C GLN A 754 33.34 9.94 -30.59
N ALA A 755 33.81 11.09 -30.13
CA ALA A 755 34.47 12.09 -30.97
C ALA A 755 35.78 11.57 -31.57
N ALA A 756 36.61 10.87 -30.78
CA ALA A 756 37.81 10.18 -31.28
C ALA A 756 37.46 9.11 -32.33
N MET A 757 36.34 8.40 -32.12
CA MET A 757 35.82 7.41 -33.06
C MET A 757 35.22 8.00 -34.34
N LEU A 758 34.98 9.32 -34.47
CA LEU A 758 34.50 9.93 -35.72
C LEU A 758 35.42 9.62 -36.92
N LYS A 759 36.74 9.53 -36.68
CA LYS A 759 37.75 9.16 -37.68
C LYS A 759 37.69 7.68 -38.13
N CYS A 760 37.02 6.81 -37.38
CA CYS A 760 36.87 5.40 -37.75
C CYS A 760 35.91 5.25 -38.94
N GLN A 761 36.33 4.60 -40.03
CA GLN A 761 35.47 4.35 -41.18
C GLN A 761 34.37 3.31 -40.90
N HIS A 762 34.56 2.44 -39.90
CA HIS A 762 33.60 1.37 -39.58
C HIS A 762 32.44 1.86 -38.71
N VAL A 763 31.32 2.22 -39.36
CA VAL A 763 30.06 2.64 -38.73
C VAL A 763 29.58 1.66 -37.63
N ASN A 764 29.75 0.35 -37.83
CA ASN A 764 29.38 -0.64 -36.81
C ASN A 764 30.19 -0.50 -35.53
N THR A 765 31.49 -0.20 -35.62
CA THR A 765 32.37 -0.01 -34.46
C THR A 765 31.93 1.20 -33.66
N LYS A 766 31.70 2.35 -34.33
CA LYS A 766 31.10 3.56 -33.71
C LYS A 766 29.82 3.23 -32.93
N ARG A 767 28.90 2.51 -33.58
CA ARG A 767 27.64 2.08 -32.97
C ARG A 767 27.85 1.16 -31.76
N LYS A 768 28.74 0.15 -31.81
CA LYS A 768 28.99 -0.74 -30.66
C LYS A 768 29.72 -0.03 -29.51
N VAL A 769 30.59 0.95 -29.80
CA VAL A 769 31.13 1.86 -28.77
C VAL A 769 30.00 2.65 -28.08
N PHE A 770 28.94 3.05 -28.80
CA PHE A 770 27.75 3.65 -28.17
C PHE A 770 27.00 2.67 -27.26
N HIS A 771 26.97 1.37 -27.60
CA HIS A 771 26.37 0.34 -26.73
C HIS A 771 27.17 0.18 -25.44
N PHE A 772 28.51 0.15 -25.51
CA PHE A 772 29.37 0.11 -24.31
C PHE A 772 29.26 1.39 -23.47
N THR A 773 29.23 2.57 -24.10
CA THR A 773 28.92 3.86 -23.44
C THR A 773 27.61 3.79 -22.65
N MET A 774 26.54 3.31 -23.29
CA MET A 774 25.22 3.19 -22.67
C MET A 774 25.22 2.23 -21.48
N PHE A 775 25.99 1.13 -21.53
CA PHE A 775 26.15 0.24 -20.38
C PHE A 775 26.74 0.97 -19.17
N PHE A 776 27.84 1.72 -19.35
CA PHE A 776 28.50 2.37 -18.21
C PHE A 776 27.68 3.50 -17.59
N ILE A 777 26.99 4.30 -18.42
CA ILE A 777 26.14 5.42 -17.96
C ILE A 777 24.94 4.92 -17.14
N PHE A 778 24.42 3.73 -17.46
CA PHE A 778 23.19 3.21 -16.86
C PHE A 778 23.44 2.00 -15.94
N LEU A 779 24.67 1.80 -15.47
CA LEU A 779 25.06 0.66 -14.62
C LEU A 779 24.65 0.82 -13.15
N GLN A 780 24.37 2.03 -12.65
CA GLN A 780 23.96 2.21 -11.26
C GLN A 780 22.43 2.20 -11.09
N ARG A 781 21.68 2.36 -12.18
CA ARG A 781 20.21 2.41 -12.22
C ARG A 781 19.65 3.48 -11.28
N SER A 782 20.36 4.60 -11.11
CA SER A 782 19.91 5.66 -10.20
C SER A 782 18.66 6.35 -10.75
N ALA A 783 17.79 6.87 -9.87
CA ALA A 783 16.60 7.61 -10.31
C ALA A 783 16.96 8.79 -11.21
N LEU A 784 18.10 9.44 -10.94
CA LEU A 784 18.64 10.53 -11.73
C LEU A 784 19.13 10.08 -13.12
N GLU A 785 19.86 8.95 -13.22
CA GLU A 785 20.26 8.36 -14.51
C GLU A 785 19.03 8.09 -15.39
N ILE A 786 17.99 7.48 -14.82
CA ILE A 786 16.76 7.15 -15.55
C ILE A 786 16.00 8.41 -15.98
N GLN A 787 15.93 9.45 -15.15
CA GLN A 787 15.35 10.75 -15.56
C GLN A 787 16.16 11.42 -16.67
N LEU A 788 17.49 11.49 -16.53
CA LEU A 788 18.37 12.05 -17.56
C LEU A 788 18.29 11.26 -18.87
N GLY A 789 18.10 9.94 -18.81
CA GLY A 789 17.83 9.10 -19.97
C GLY A 789 16.51 9.41 -20.66
N HIS A 790 15.42 9.66 -19.91
CA HIS A 790 14.16 10.14 -20.51
C HIS A 790 14.32 11.50 -21.19
N VAL A 791 15.04 12.43 -20.56
CA VAL A 791 15.35 13.74 -21.15
C VAL A 791 16.20 13.57 -22.42
N ALA A 792 17.22 12.71 -22.41
CA ALA A 792 18.03 12.41 -23.57
C ALA A 792 17.22 11.77 -24.70
N MET A 793 16.28 10.87 -24.39
CA MET A 793 15.38 10.25 -25.38
C MET A 793 14.47 11.29 -26.02
N LEU A 794 13.87 12.18 -25.22
CA LEU A 794 13.06 13.29 -25.71
C LEU A 794 13.91 14.24 -26.59
N LEU A 795 15.13 14.56 -26.18
CA LEU A 795 16.06 15.36 -26.99
C LEU A 795 16.39 14.66 -28.31
N PHE A 796 16.70 13.36 -28.34
CA PHE A 796 16.92 12.66 -29.60
C PHE A 796 15.70 12.71 -30.53
N VAL A 797 14.48 12.57 -29.99
CA VAL A 797 13.23 12.67 -30.76
C VAL A 797 12.98 14.09 -31.28
N LEU A 798 13.20 15.13 -30.48
CA LEU A 798 13.02 16.53 -30.90
C LEU A 798 14.10 17.02 -31.88
N LEU A 799 15.32 16.51 -31.75
CA LEU A 799 16.48 16.95 -32.53
C LEU A 799 16.69 16.17 -33.84
N GLN A 800 15.97 15.04 -34.05
CA GLN A 800 16.13 14.20 -35.25
C GLN A 800 15.82 14.93 -36.56
N ASP A 801 14.86 15.86 -36.56
CA ASP A 801 14.45 16.61 -37.74
C ASP A 801 15.28 17.90 -37.97
N ASN A 802 16.19 18.22 -37.05
CA ASN A 802 17.10 19.35 -37.21
C ASN A 802 18.24 19.00 -38.19
N ARG A 803 18.15 19.52 -39.43
CA ARG A 803 19.15 19.31 -40.50
C ARG A 803 20.60 19.60 -40.13
N ARG A 804 20.89 20.45 -39.13
CA ARG A 804 22.28 20.70 -38.67
C ARG A 804 22.78 19.56 -37.76
N LEU A 805 21.93 19.08 -36.86
CA LEU A 805 22.25 17.98 -35.95
C LEU A 805 22.23 16.63 -36.66
N ALA A 806 21.37 16.44 -37.66
CA ALA A 806 21.38 15.27 -38.53
C ALA A 806 22.77 15.01 -39.17
N ARG A 807 23.55 16.06 -39.47
CA ARG A 807 24.95 15.92 -39.96
C ARG A 807 25.90 15.39 -38.88
N LEU A 808 25.69 15.75 -37.62
CA LEU A 808 26.50 15.24 -36.49
C LEU A 808 26.23 13.76 -36.25
N TYR A 809 24.99 13.31 -36.46
CA TYR A 809 24.59 11.92 -36.28
C TYR A 809 24.79 11.04 -37.52
N GLN A 810 24.93 11.63 -38.73
CA GLN A 810 25.16 10.92 -39.98
C GLN A 810 26.26 9.82 -39.90
N PRO A 811 27.42 10.03 -39.23
CA PRO A 811 28.47 9.02 -39.09
C PRO A 811 28.09 7.78 -38.26
N PHE A 812 26.95 7.80 -37.57
CA PHE A 812 26.46 6.76 -36.67
C PHE A 812 25.22 6.02 -37.19
N LEU A 813 24.64 6.46 -38.32
CA LEU A 813 23.41 5.88 -38.88
C LEU A 813 23.63 4.42 -39.34
N SER A 814 22.76 3.54 -38.88
CA SER A 814 22.65 2.16 -39.34
C SER A 814 22.08 2.09 -40.77
N HIS A 815 22.29 0.98 -41.48
CA HIS A 815 21.57 0.69 -42.72
C HIS A 815 20.05 0.55 -42.52
N ARG A 816 19.59 0.33 -41.27
CA ARG A 816 18.16 0.36 -40.88
C ARG A 816 17.65 1.75 -40.48
N ASP A 817 18.53 2.76 -40.41
CA ASP A 817 18.17 4.12 -39.99
C ASP A 817 17.69 4.94 -41.21
N CYS A 818 16.45 4.68 -41.63
CA CYS A 818 15.83 5.32 -42.79
C CYS A 818 15.61 6.82 -42.59
N GLY A 819 15.77 7.60 -43.68
CA GLY A 819 15.45 9.04 -43.70
C GLY A 819 16.41 9.94 -42.91
N GLY A 820 17.61 9.46 -42.56
CA GLY A 820 18.61 10.25 -41.82
C GLY A 820 18.34 10.34 -40.31
N ARG A 821 17.40 9.54 -39.78
CA ARG A 821 16.97 9.55 -38.38
C ARG A 821 17.60 8.42 -37.58
N VAL A 822 18.05 8.72 -36.36
CA VAL A 822 18.90 7.83 -35.54
C VAL A 822 18.08 6.78 -34.75
N TYR A 823 17.16 6.09 -35.43
CA TYR A 823 16.24 5.13 -34.81
C TYR A 823 16.96 4.07 -33.98
N SER A 824 18.10 3.55 -34.46
CA SER A 824 18.91 2.55 -33.76
C SER A 824 19.35 2.99 -32.34
N HIS A 825 19.67 4.27 -32.14
CA HIS A 825 20.12 4.81 -30.86
C HIS A 825 18.95 5.17 -29.94
N ILE A 826 17.86 5.70 -30.51
CA ILE A 826 16.59 5.93 -29.79
C ILE A 826 16.04 4.61 -29.25
N LEU A 827 16.03 3.56 -30.07
CA LEU A 827 15.60 2.22 -29.66
C LEU A 827 16.51 1.62 -28.59
N LEU A 828 17.83 1.80 -28.67
CA LEU A 828 18.77 1.34 -27.64
C LEU A 828 18.50 2.02 -26.28
N LEU A 829 18.38 3.36 -26.28
CA LEU A 829 18.08 4.12 -25.07
C LEU A 829 16.69 3.72 -24.51
N GLY A 830 15.71 3.54 -25.39
CA GLY A 830 14.40 2.97 -25.05
C GLY A 830 14.49 1.57 -24.45
N SER A 831 15.40 0.70 -24.93
CA SER A 831 15.65 -0.64 -24.38
C SER A 831 16.08 -0.57 -22.92
N VAL A 832 17.03 0.31 -22.62
CA VAL A 832 17.61 0.49 -21.30
C VAL A 832 16.56 1.05 -20.34
N LEU A 833 15.86 2.12 -20.72
CA LEU A 833 14.80 2.73 -19.93
C LEU A 833 13.61 1.77 -19.71
N TYR A 834 13.18 1.06 -20.75
CA TYR A 834 12.14 0.02 -20.66
C TYR A 834 12.53 -1.04 -19.63
N SER A 835 13.76 -1.54 -19.67
CA SER A 835 14.25 -2.58 -18.77
C SER A 835 14.35 -2.06 -17.32
N ALA A 836 14.82 -0.82 -17.14
CA ALA A 836 14.94 -0.18 -15.83
C ALA A 836 13.58 0.09 -15.16
N ILE A 837 12.54 0.38 -15.95
CA ILE A 837 11.16 0.54 -15.47
C ILE A 837 10.49 -0.81 -15.23
N SER A 838 10.75 -1.79 -16.11
CA SER A 838 10.02 -3.05 -16.12
C SER A 838 10.48 -4.03 -15.06
N LEU A 839 11.78 -4.11 -14.75
CA LEU A 839 12.34 -5.13 -13.87
C LEU A 839 12.39 -4.63 -12.43
N GLU A 840 12.22 -5.53 -11.47
CA GLU A 840 12.16 -5.11 -10.06
C GLU A 840 13.57 -5.02 -9.46
N THR A 841 14.41 -6.03 -9.70
CA THR A 841 15.76 -6.09 -9.12
C THR A 841 16.85 -5.54 -10.04
N ASP A 842 17.89 -4.95 -9.44
CA ASP A 842 19.05 -4.45 -10.19
C ASP A 842 19.83 -5.59 -10.86
N ARG A 843 19.79 -6.79 -10.27
CA ARG A 843 20.38 -8.02 -10.85
C ARG A 843 19.74 -8.37 -12.19
N GLU A 844 18.42 -8.39 -12.25
CA GLU A 844 17.67 -8.63 -13.50
C GLU A 844 17.96 -7.53 -14.52
N TYR A 845 17.94 -6.28 -14.08
CA TYR A 845 18.23 -5.14 -14.92
C TYR A 845 19.64 -5.20 -15.54
N HIS A 846 20.67 -5.54 -14.76
CA HIS A 846 22.03 -5.72 -15.27
C HIS A 846 22.20 -6.90 -16.22
N LEU A 847 21.40 -7.97 -16.07
CA LEU A 847 21.35 -9.06 -17.06
C LEU A 847 20.88 -8.54 -18.43
N VAL A 848 19.83 -7.71 -18.46
CA VAL A 848 19.33 -7.13 -19.70
C VAL A 848 20.29 -6.08 -20.26
N LEU A 849 20.88 -5.24 -19.41
CA LEU A 849 21.88 -4.25 -19.82
C LEU A 849 23.12 -4.93 -20.44
N ALA A 850 23.64 -6.01 -19.83
CA ALA A 850 24.72 -6.80 -20.40
C ALA A 850 24.31 -7.50 -21.71
N THR A 851 23.05 -7.92 -21.83
CA THR A 851 22.53 -8.55 -23.05
C THR A 851 22.45 -7.56 -24.22
N VAL A 852 21.83 -6.42 -24.00
CA VAL A 852 21.60 -5.41 -25.02
C VAL A 852 22.91 -4.69 -25.38
N CYS A 853 23.79 -4.41 -24.41
CA CYS A 853 25.00 -3.64 -24.68
C CYS A 853 26.23 -4.48 -25.03
N PHE A 854 26.41 -5.68 -24.45
CA PHE A 854 27.61 -6.50 -24.65
C PHE A 854 27.36 -7.74 -25.50
N LEU A 855 26.32 -8.54 -25.23
CA LEU A 855 26.05 -9.76 -26.01
C LEU A 855 25.79 -9.44 -27.49
N ASP A 856 24.90 -8.48 -27.81
CA ASP A 856 24.68 -8.00 -29.18
C ASP A 856 25.95 -7.37 -29.81
N SER A 857 26.73 -6.62 -29.03
CA SER A 857 28.01 -6.05 -29.51
C SER A 857 29.01 -7.13 -29.91
N PHE A 858 29.26 -8.10 -29.03
CA PHE A 858 30.23 -9.16 -29.27
C PHE A 858 29.75 -10.21 -30.27
N ALA A 859 28.44 -10.47 -30.37
CA ALA A 859 27.89 -11.30 -31.44
C ALA A 859 28.17 -10.69 -32.83
N SER A 860 27.95 -9.38 -32.98
CA SER A 860 28.27 -8.66 -34.21
C SER A 860 29.77 -8.60 -34.51
N ILE A 861 30.63 -8.47 -33.50
CA ILE A 861 32.09 -8.41 -33.66
C ILE A 861 32.65 -9.79 -34.01
N ALA A 862 32.34 -10.83 -33.24
CA ALA A 862 32.84 -12.19 -33.45
C ALA A 862 32.38 -12.77 -34.79
N GLY A 863 31.14 -12.52 -35.20
CA GLY A 863 30.65 -12.91 -36.53
C GLY A 863 31.46 -12.27 -37.66
N LYS A 864 31.84 -11.00 -37.53
CA LYS A 864 32.69 -10.30 -38.50
C LYS A 864 34.14 -10.76 -38.49
N CYS A 865 34.71 -11.05 -37.33
CA CYS A 865 36.04 -11.66 -37.22
C CYS A 865 36.09 -13.04 -37.91
N ALA A 866 34.96 -13.78 -37.92
CA ALA A 866 34.79 -15.02 -38.66
C ALA A 866 34.40 -14.83 -40.15
N GLY A 867 34.45 -13.61 -40.70
CA GLY A 867 34.11 -13.31 -42.09
C GLY A 867 32.62 -13.34 -42.43
N SER A 868 31.72 -13.53 -41.44
CA SER A 868 30.28 -13.57 -41.68
C SER A 868 29.65 -12.17 -41.65
N ASN A 869 29.02 -11.79 -42.76
CA ASN A 869 28.14 -10.63 -42.84
C ASN A 869 26.70 -10.90 -42.32
N LYS A 870 26.39 -12.14 -41.95
CA LYS A 870 25.11 -12.57 -41.37
C LYS A 870 25.30 -13.03 -39.91
N LYS A 871 24.19 -13.16 -39.17
CA LYS A 871 24.19 -13.85 -37.86
C LYS A 871 24.79 -15.25 -38.02
N SER A 872 25.68 -15.63 -37.11
CA SER A 872 26.59 -16.78 -37.25
C SER A 872 26.81 -17.47 -35.91
N LEU A 873 27.17 -18.76 -35.92
CA LEU A 873 27.42 -19.53 -34.70
C LEU A 873 28.59 -18.96 -33.87
N THR A 874 29.61 -18.42 -34.52
CA THR A 874 30.71 -17.68 -33.87
C THR A 874 30.22 -16.39 -33.22
N GLY A 875 29.26 -15.69 -33.84
CA GLY A 875 28.54 -14.57 -33.22
C GLY A 875 27.78 -15.01 -31.97
N LEU A 876 26.92 -16.04 -32.07
CA LEU A 876 26.16 -16.59 -30.94
C LEU A 876 27.08 -16.89 -29.74
N LEU A 877 28.18 -17.62 -29.98
CA LEU A 877 29.15 -17.97 -28.94
C LEU A 877 29.87 -16.73 -28.38
N GLY A 878 30.30 -15.80 -29.23
CA GLY A 878 30.93 -14.54 -28.81
C GLY A 878 30.03 -13.70 -27.91
N GLY A 879 28.75 -13.57 -28.26
CA GLY A 879 27.75 -12.90 -27.44
C GLY A 879 27.49 -13.63 -26.11
N PHE A 880 27.37 -14.96 -26.14
CA PHE A 880 27.17 -15.80 -24.95
C PHE A 880 28.31 -15.61 -23.93
N PHE A 881 29.56 -15.72 -24.37
CA PHE A 881 30.72 -15.57 -23.49
C PHE A 881 30.87 -14.13 -22.99
N ALA A 882 30.61 -13.11 -23.83
CA ALA A 882 30.69 -11.71 -23.42
C ALA A 882 29.64 -11.36 -22.34
N GLY A 883 28.38 -11.79 -22.51
CA GLY A 883 27.32 -11.58 -21.52
C GLY A 883 27.66 -12.21 -20.17
N ASN A 884 28.10 -13.48 -20.18
CA ASN A 884 28.54 -14.18 -18.97
C ASN A 884 29.75 -13.51 -18.31
N ALA A 885 30.76 -13.08 -19.09
CA ALA A 885 31.95 -12.44 -18.56
C ALA A 885 31.64 -11.10 -17.88
N VAL A 886 30.79 -10.27 -18.49
CA VAL A 886 30.35 -8.99 -17.90
C VAL A 886 29.54 -9.22 -16.63
N TYR A 887 28.62 -10.19 -16.63
CA TYR A 887 27.86 -10.54 -15.44
C TYR A 887 28.75 -11.07 -14.31
N PHE A 888 29.74 -11.90 -14.65
CA PHE A 888 30.75 -12.38 -13.70
C PHE A 888 31.63 -11.23 -13.16
N LEU A 889 31.96 -10.21 -13.95
CA LEU A 889 32.71 -9.04 -13.45
C LEU A 889 31.90 -8.24 -12.42
N ILE A 890 30.59 -8.07 -12.62
CA ILE A 890 29.71 -7.37 -11.67
C ILE A 890 29.47 -8.21 -10.41
N TYR A 891 29.05 -9.47 -10.57
CA TYR A 891 28.50 -10.29 -9.47
C TYR A 891 29.38 -11.44 -8.99
N ARG A 892 30.54 -11.67 -9.62
CA ARG A 892 31.45 -12.81 -9.34
C ARG A 892 30.75 -14.17 -9.39
N SER A 893 29.74 -14.29 -10.25
CA SER A 893 28.86 -15.47 -10.36
C SER A 893 28.59 -15.83 -11.83
N PHE A 894 28.48 -17.13 -12.09
CA PHE A 894 28.05 -17.69 -13.39
C PHE A 894 26.62 -18.26 -13.35
N ALA A 895 25.84 -17.98 -12.30
CA ALA A 895 24.51 -18.60 -12.09
C ALA A 895 23.55 -18.41 -13.28
N GLU A 896 23.67 -17.30 -14.01
CA GLU A 896 22.73 -16.86 -15.05
C GLU A 896 23.12 -17.31 -16.47
N TRP A 897 24.04 -18.29 -16.61
CA TRP A 897 24.48 -18.78 -17.92
C TRP A 897 23.34 -19.26 -18.81
N ARG A 898 22.28 -19.85 -18.23
CA ARG A 898 21.09 -20.31 -18.94
C ARG A 898 20.33 -19.17 -19.62
N TYR A 899 20.22 -18.04 -18.92
CA TYR A 899 19.61 -16.82 -19.45
C TYR A 899 20.43 -16.29 -20.64
N PHE A 900 21.75 -16.19 -20.51
CA PHE A 900 22.60 -15.73 -21.62
C PHE A 900 22.59 -16.69 -22.81
N ALA A 901 22.53 -18.01 -22.59
CA ALA A 901 22.37 -18.97 -23.68
C ALA A 901 21.06 -18.76 -24.44
N ALA A 902 19.95 -18.57 -23.72
CA ALA A 902 18.65 -18.30 -24.34
C ALA A 902 18.62 -16.95 -25.09
N ALA A 903 19.22 -15.90 -24.50
CA ALA A 903 19.33 -14.58 -25.15
C ALA A 903 20.22 -14.63 -26.41
N SER A 904 21.33 -15.38 -26.40
CA SER A 904 22.18 -15.60 -27.59
C SER A 904 21.47 -16.39 -28.69
N LEU A 905 20.59 -17.32 -28.35
CA LEU A 905 19.75 -18.02 -29.34
C LEU A 905 18.71 -17.07 -29.94
N VAL A 906 18.11 -16.19 -29.14
CA VAL A 906 17.16 -15.16 -29.61
C VAL A 906 17.86 -14.15 -30.53
N GLU A 907 19.06 -13.69 -30.18
CA GLU A 907 19.91 -12.89 -31.08
C GLU A 907 20.10 -13.66 -32.39
N TYR A 908 20.67 -14.87 -32.35
CA TYR A 908 21.05 -15.61 -33.55
C TYR A 908 19.90 -15.88 -34.53
N PHE A 909 18.71 -16.24 -34.02
CA PHE A 909 17.58 -16.67 -34.85
C PHE A 909 16.60 -15.56 -35.23
N SER A 910 16.48 -14.47 -34.45
CA SER A 910 15.46 -13.45 -34.73
C SER A 910 15.84 -12.55 -35.91
N ALA A 911 14.87 -12.32 -36.81
CA ALA A 911 15.00 -11.35 -37.90
C ALA A 911 14.77 -9.89 -37.45
N CYS A 912 14.13 -9.70 -36.28
CA CYS A 912 13.79 -8.41 -35.71
C CYS A 912 15.04 -7.58 -35.33
N ASN A 913 14.86 -6.29 -35.07
CA ASN A 913 15.89 -5.43 -34.49
C ASN A 913 16.23 -5.91 -33.06
N ASP A 914 17.52 -6.17 -32.83
CA ASP A 914 18.06 -6.70 -31.58
C ASP A 914 17.75 -5.77 -30.38
N ASN A 915 17.72 -4.45 -30.61
CA ASN A 915 17.33 -3.42 -29.63
C ASN A 915 15.81 -3.42 -29.31
N ILE A 916 15.01 -4.31 -29.91
CA ILE A 916 13.58 -4.47 -29.57
C ILE A 916 13.37 -5.88 -29.00
N VAL A 917 13.85 -6.90 -29.70
CA VAL A 917 13.55 -8.30 -29.34
C VAL A 917 14.30 -8.75 -28.08
N LEU A 918 15.57 -8.36 -27.89
CA LEU A 918 16.35 -8.75 -26.71
C LEU A 918 15.78 -8.19 -25.40
N PRO A 919 15.54 -6.87 -25.21
CA PRO A 919 15.02 -6.37 -23.94
C PRO A 919 13.60 -6.90 -23.63
N LEU A 920 12.75 -7.09 -24.65
CA LEU A 920 11.42 -7.65 -24.47
C LEU A 920 11.49 -9.14 -24.07
N PHE A 921 12.26 -9.95 -24.81
CA PHE A 921 12.51 -11.35 -24.47
C PHE A 921 13.03 -11.49 -23.05
N SER A 922 14.08 -10.74 -22.69
CA SER A 922 14.72 -10.81 -21.39
C SER A 922 13.76 -10.42 -20.26
N THR A 923 12.94 -9.39 -20.46
CA THR A 923 11.93 -8.98 -19.48
C THR A 923 10.87 -10.06 -19.25
N ILE A 924 10.42 -10.73 -20.32
CA ILE A 924 9.46 -11.84 -20.22
C ILE A 924 10.10 -13.07 -19.56
N PHE A 925 11.33 -13.42 -19.95
CA PHE A 925 12.07 -14.57 -19.42
C PHE A 925 12.29 -14.43 -17.91
N LEU A 926 12.81 -13.30 -17.45
CA LEU A 926 13.10 -13.06 -16.03
C LEU A 926 11.80 -13.05 -15.20
N LYS A 927 10.77 -12.30 -15.64
CA LYS A 927 9.50 -12.21 -14.91
C LYS A 927 8.67 -13.49 -14.86
N ARG A 928 8.78 -14.38 -15.84
CA ARG A 928 7.86 -15.53 -15.99
C ARG A 928 8.54 -16.90 -15.97
N VAL A 929 9.71 -17.03 -16.57
CA VAL A 929 10.42 -18.32 -16.61
C VAL A 929 11.21 -18.51 -15.31
N CYS A 930 12.02 -17.52 -14.90
CA CYS A 930 12.71 -17.59 -13.63
C CYS A 930 11.72 -17.53 -12.45
N GLY A 931 10.76 -16.60 -12.48
CA GLY A 931 9.74 -16.45 -11.42
C GLY A 931 8.71 -17.59 -11.30
N ALA A 932 8.70 -18.59 -12.20
CA ALA A 932 7.89 -19.81 -12.06
C ALA A 932 8.75 -21.08 -11.80
N LEU A 933 10.07 -20.96 -11.87
CA LEU A 933 11.03 -22.01 -11.53
C LEU A 933 11.65 -21.84 -10.14
N ALA A 934 11.51 -20.65 -9.55
CA ALA A 934 11.85 -20.30 -8.17
C ALA A 934 10.63 -20.37 -7.26
#